data_AF-G3VCU8-F1
#
_entry.id   AF-G3VCU8-F1
#
_cell.length_a   1.000
_cell.length_b   1.000
_cell.length_c   1.000
_cell.angle_alpha   90.00
_cell.angle_beta   90.00
_cell.angle_gamma   90.00
#
_symmetry.space_group_name_H-M   'P 1'
#
loop_
_entity.id
_entity.type
_entity.pdbx_description
1 polymer ?
#
loop_
_entity_poly.entity_id
_entity_poly.type
_entity_poly.pdbx_seq_one_letter_code
_entity_poly.pdbx_strand_id
1 'polypeptide(L)'
;IDVGDTKDKVLVFFKLRPEVITEDNMHNNILVSSMLDSPINSLYQAVRQVFAPMLLKDQEWSKNFDPKLQNLLSELEAGLGIVLRRSDTNLSKMKFKEDDIRGILTPSDEFQFWIEQAHRGSKQMNKERATYFKELFEAVAREFYNLDSLSLLEVVDLVETTRDAVDDVWRQTEHEHYPEARMLHLLDIIGGSFGRFVQKKLGTLNIWEDAFHLVKDNLKAGITICEQWVVACNHLTGQMWQRYVPHPWKNEKYFPESLDKLGKRLKEVLAIRTIHEKLIYFLPASEEKIICLTRVFEPFTGLNPLQYNPYTEPLWKAAVSQYEKIIGPAEQKIAGKLKNYISEIQDSPQQLLQAFLKYKELVKRPTISKELILERETLLARLMDSVKDFRTDFDNRCHGIPGELTGPLSGKNLSEVVNNIVWVRQLELKVDDTIKIAEALLFDLSGFRSFHRNADDLLEQFKLYEQEQFDDWSRDIQSGLSDSRSGLCIEANSRIMELDPNDGALKVHYSDRLVILLREVRQLSALGFVIPAKIQQVANIAQKFCKQAIILKQVAHFYNSIDQQMIQSQRPMMLQSALAFEQIIKNSKPGAGEKSQITWDNPKELEGYIQKLQSAAERLATENRKLRKWHVTFCEKVVVLMNIDLLRQQQRWKDGLQELRTGLASVEAQGFQASDMHAWKQHWNHQLYKALEHQYQMGLEALNENLPEINIDLTYNNLFTFRQGRLQFKPPFEEIRAKYYREMKRFISIPNQFRGVSDVGDEGIFTVMIERNASGFLTIFSKAEDLFRRLAAVSEQLKQWVVIGQLDMETLVEKHLSTVQDWEKNFKALKVKGKEVERLPSTVKVDCLNINCNPVKTVIDDLIQKLFDALVISLRKSIQAHLNEIDSFVTDAMEVLTVMPQTVDEIGDANLEYSKLQERKPEILPLFQKAEDKNRLLRTVAGGGLETISNLRAKWDKFELMMESHQLMIKDQIEVMKGNVKSRLQVYLQELEKFKARWDQLKPSDDVIETGQQGALERSAKSIKEKKVEFDDLENIRKKLVDDCHHFGIDEPNFSMAYSISKDIETCAQVWELYEEFHQGFQEKAKEDWITFRSKIYVFEEFLMTWHDRLRKVEEHSVMTVKLQSEVDKYKMVVPVLKYVRGEHLSPDHWLDLFRLLGLPRGTSLEKLLFGDLLRVAETIVAKASDLKV
;
A
#
# COMPACT_ATOMS: atom_id res chain seq x y z
N ILE A 1 22.01 -25.74 116.76
CA ILE A 1 20.89 -24.94 116.20
C ILE A 1 19.71 -25.88 116.18
N ASP A 2 18.72 -25.62 117.04
CA ASP A 2 17.51 -26.43 117.23
C ASP A 2 16.66 -26.46 115.95
N VAL A 3 16.11 -27.63 115.64
CA VAL A 3 15.39 -27.98 114.41
C VAL A 3 13.90 -27.61 114.53
N GLY A 4 13.59 -26.31 114.62
CA GLY A 4 12.26 -25.84 115.03
C GLY A 4 11.59 -24.73 114.21
N ASP A 5 12.20 -24.15 113.17
CA ASP A 5 11.60 -23.06 112.38
C ASP A 5 11.74 -23.33 110.87
N THR A 6 10.61 -23.42 110.15
CA THR A 6 10.56 -23.82 108.73
C THR A 6 10.02 -22.72 107.80
N LYS A 7 10.14 -21.44 108.19
CA LYS A 7 9.67 -20.29 107.39
C LYS A 7 10.60 -19.06 107.40
N ASP A 8 11.89 -19.23 107.67
CA ASP A 8 12.85 -18.12 107.66
C ASP A 8 13.75 -18.17 106.43
N LYS A 9 13.69 -17.10 105.60
CA LYS A 9 14.66 -16.86 104.53
C LYS A 9 16.03 -16.58 105.16
N VAL A 10 17.00 -17.46 104.92
CA VAL A 10 18.35 -17.33 105.48
C VAL A 10 19.28 -16.69 104.45
N LEU A 11 20.08 -15.71 104.88
CA LEU A 11 21.19 -15.17 104.09
C LEU A 11 22.51 -15.75 104.61
N VAL A 12 23.31 -16.32 103.72
CA VAL A 12 24.63 -16.88 104.02
C VAL A 12 25.70 -15.98 103.41
N PHE A 13 26.63 -15.51 104.24
CA PHE A 13 27.76 -14.67 103.84
C PHE A 13 29.05 -15.53 103.77
N PHE A 14 29.70 -15.55 102.61
CA PHE A 14 30.95 -16.25 102.36
C PHE A 14 32.11 -15.26 102.21
N LYS A 15 33.23 -15.51 102.89
CA LYS A 15 34.47 -14.76 102.65
C LYS A 15 35.23 -15.36 101.49
N LEU A 16 35.66 -14.53 100.53
CA LEU A 16 36.40 -14.97 99.35
C LEU A 16 37.91 -15.15 99.62
N ARG A 17 38.50 -14.31 100.49
CA ARG A 17 39.90 -14.41 100.93
C ARG A 17 39.99 -14.49 102.46
N PRO A 18 40.99 -15.19 103.03
CA PRO A 18 41.19 -15.30 104.47
C PRO A 18 41.83 -14.02 105.05
N GLU A 19 41.21 -12.86 104.83
CA GLU A 19 41.62 -11.55 105.34
C GLU A 19 40.56 -11.00 106.31
N VAL A 20 40.96 -10.11 107.22
CA VAL A 20 40.02 -9.43 108.12
C VAL A 20 39.20 -8.43 107.30
N ILE A 21 37.88 -8.40 107.54
CA ILE A 21 36.98 -7.53 106.78
C ILE A 21 37.05 -6.11 107.33
N THR A 22 37.43 -5.17 106.47
CA THR A 22 37.44 -3.73 106.68
C THR A 22 36.37 -3.07 105.80
N GLU A 23 36.01 -1.81 106.07
CA GLU A 23 35.01 -1.07 105.26
C GLU A 23 35.39 -1.03 103.76
N ASP A 24 36.69 -0.93 103.46
CA ASP A 24 37.18 -0.89 102.07
C ASP A 24 37.11 -2.24 101.34
N ASN A 25 37.20 -3.37 102.05
CA ASN A 25 37.24 -4.70 101.44
C ASN A 25 35.91 -5.48 101.55
N MET A 26 34.91 -4.95 102.28
CA MET A 26 33.63 -5.62 102.53
C MET A 26 32.89 -6.02 101.25
N HIS A 27 32.74 -5.11 100.29
CA HIS A 27 31.99 -5.36 99.06
C HIS A 27 32.69 -6.30 98.08
N ASN A 28 34.02 -6.38 98.14
CA ASN A 28 34.83 -7.18 97.22
C ASN A 28 35.16 -8.57 97.77
N ASN A 29 35.08 -8.75 99.09
CA ASN A 29 35.54 -9.96 99.77
C ASN A 29 34.40 -10.79 100.37
N ILE A 30 33.15 -10.31 100.31
CA ILE A 30 31.96 -11.02 100.78
C ILE A 30 31.07 -11.40 99.60
N LEU A 31 30.67 -12.67 99.54
CA LEU A 31 29.62 -13.17 98.66
C LEU A 31 28.38 -13.51 99.48
N VAL A 32 27.19 -13.07 99.02
CA VAL A 32 25.91 -13.32 99.71
C VAL A 32 25.09 -14.31 98.90
N SER A 33 24.60 -15.37 99.54
CA SER A 33 23.66 -16.33 98.94
C SER A 33 22.39 -16.42 99.78
N SER A 34 21.23 -16.31 99.13
CA SER A 34 19.93 -16.49 99.77
C SER A 34 19.46 -17.94 99.70
N MET A 35 19.05 -18.51 100.83
CA MET A 35 18.45 -19.83 100.92
C MET A 35 16.98 -19.74 101.36
N LEU A 36 16.12 -20.45 100.64
CA LEU A 36 14.73 -20.74 100.99
C LEU A 36 14.66 -21.89 102.02
N ASP A 37 13.53 -21.97 102.73
CA ASP A 37 13.24 -22.85 103.89
C ASP A 37 13.61 -24.34 103.76
N SER A 38 13.79 -24.85 102.53
CA SER A 38 14.32 -26.19 102.28
C SER A 38 15.72 -26.10 101.67
N PRO A 39 16.75 -26.72 102.28
CA PRO A 39 18.09 -26.83 101.71
C PRO A 39 18.07 -27.50 100.34
N ILE A 40 17.18 -28.48 100.13
CA ILE A 40 17.04 -29.21 98.87
C ILE A 40 16.38 -28.32 97.82
N ASN A 41 15.31 -27.60 98.16
CA ASN A 41 14.66 -26.66 97.22
C ASN A 41 15.60 -25.51 96.85
N SER A 42 16.29 -24.94 97.84
CA SER A 42 17.31 -23.90 97.62
C SER A 42 18.43 -24.38 96.72
N LEU A 43 18.97 -25.56 96.98
CA LEU A 43 20.03 -26.14 96.16
C LEU A 43 19.54 -26.46 94.75
N TYR A 44 18.35 -27.05 94.60
CA TYR A 44 17.77 -27.34 93.30
C TYR A 44 17.50 -26.08 92.49
N GLN A 45 16.90 -25.05 93.08
CA GLN A 45 16.63 -23.79 92.39
C GLN A 45 17.93 -23.04 92.09
N ALA A 46 18.91 -23.02 93.00
CA ALA A 46 20.23 -22.44 92.75
C ALA A 46 20.97 -23.18 91.62
N VAL A 47 20.92 -24.51 91.60
CA VAL A 47 21.51 -25.31 90.52
C VAL A 47 20.74 -25.10 89.21
N ARG A 48 19.42 -25.32 89.17
CA ARG A 48 18.59 -25.24 87.95
C ARG A 48 18.49 -23.84 87.36
N GLN A 49 18.42 -22.79 88.19
CA GLN A 49 18.19 -21.41 87.71
C GLN A 49 19.47 -20.57 87.59
N VAL A 50 20.48 -20.82 88.43
CA VAL A 50 21.71 -19.99 88.44
C VAL A 50 22.88 -20.75 87.86
N PHE A 51 23.31 -21.84 88.50
CA PHE A 51 24.57 -22.50 88.16
C PHE A 51 24.50 -23.32 86.86
N ALA A 52 23.45 -24.10 86.62
CA ALA A 52 23.31 -24.89 85.39
C ALA A 52 23.18 -23.99 84.14
N PRO A 53 22.35 -22.93 84.12
CA PRO A 53 22.35 -22.00 82.99
C PRO A 53 23.69 -21.27 82.83
N MET A 54 24.31 -20.80 83.91
CA MET A 54 25.59 -20.08 83.85
C MET A 54 26.75 -20.97 83.38
N LEU A 55 26.79 -22.25 83.77
CA LEU A 55 27.87 -23.16 83.42
C LEU A 55 27.62 -23.89 82.09
N LEU A 56 26.37 -24.15 81.71
CA LEU A 56 26.02 -24.93 80.51
C LEU A 56 25.61 -24.07 79.31
N LYS A 57 24.94 -22.93 79.52
CA LYS A 57 24.43 -22.08 78.42
C LYS A 57 25.37 -20.93 78.05
N ASP A 58 26.22 -20.47 78.98
CA ASP A 58 27.24 -19.46 78.68
C ASP A 58 28.38 -20.08 77.85
N GLN A 59 28.63 -19.56 76.65
CA GLN A 59 29.56 -20.17 75.68
C GLN A 59 31.01 -20.20 76.18
N GLU A 60 31.40 -19.27 77.04
CA GLU A 60 32.75 -19.23 77.60
C GLU A 60 32.97 -20.33 78.65
N TRP A 61 32.04 -20.47 79.58
CA TRP A 61 32.13 -21.46 80.66
C TRP A 61 31.81 -22.87 80.16
N SER A 62 30.83 -23.04 79.27
CA SER A 62 30.46 -24.33 78.65
C SER A 62 31.64 -25.02 77.94
N LYS A 63 32.51 -24.25 77.27
CA LYS A 63 33.72 -24.79 76.60
C LYS A 63 34.84 -25.15 77.57
N ASN A 64 34.92 -24.47 78.70
CA ASN A 64 35.95 -24.69 79.72
C ASN A 64 35.54 -25.71 80.80
N PHE A 65 34.25 -26.06 80.86
CA PHE A 65 33.70 -26.98 81.85
C PHE A 65 33.70 -28.42 81.32
N ASP A 66 34.34 -29.36 82.03
CA ASP A 66 34.49 -30.76 81.63
C ASP A 66 33.11 -31.41 81.35
N PRO A 67 32.90 -32.10 80.22
CA PRO A 67 31.66 -32.83 79.94
C PRO A 67 31.25 -33.84 81.03
N LYS A 68 32.20 -34.41 81.79
CA LYS A 68 31.85 -35.25 82.96
C LYS A 68 31.17 -34.45 84.07
N LEU A 69 31.62 -33.22 84.31
CA LEU A 69 31.01 -32.31 85.29
C LEU A 69 29.68 -31.77 84.78
N GLN A 70 29.51 -31.57 83.48
CA GLN A 70 28.21 -31.24 82.87
C GLN A 70 27.18 -32.35 83.11
N ASN A 71 27.58 -33.61 82.90
CA ASN A 71 26.75 -34.78 83.17
C ASN A 71 26.42 -34.89 84.67
N LEU A 72 27.42 -34.74 85.55
CA LEU A 72 27.20 -34.77 87.01
C LEU A 72 26.28 -33.63 87.48
N LEU A 73 26.40 -32.43 86.91
CA LEU A 73 25.51 -31.31 87.23
C LEU A 73 24.08 -31.58 86.78
N SER A 74 23.92 -32.18 85.60
CA SER A 74 22.61 -32.60 85.07
C SER A 74 21.99 -33.74 85.89
N GLU A 75 22.81 -34.71 86.30
CA GLU A 75 22.41 -35.80 87.22
C GLU A 75 22.06 -35.28 88.61
N LEU A 76 22.79 -34.28 89.11
CA LEU A 76 22.51 -33.62 90.39
C LEU A 76 21.19 -32.84 90.31
N GLU A 77 20.97 -32.07 89.24
CA GLU A 77 19.69 -31.38 89.00
C GLU A 77 18.54 -32.39 88.93
N ALA A 78 18.68 -33.44 88.12
CA ALA A 78 17.67 -34.49 87.98
C ALA A 78 17.41 -35.19 89.33
N GLY A 79 18.45 -35.54 90.07
CA GLY A 79 18.37 -36.15 91.40
C GLY A 79 17.67 -35.26 92.42
N LEU A 80 18.04 -33.99 92.49
CA LEU A 80 17.41 -33.00 93.38
C LEU A 80 15.94 -32.73 92.98
N GLY A 81 15.63 -32.67 91.69
CA GLY A 81 14.26 -32.52 91.18
C GLY A 81 13.36 -33.70 91.53
N ILE A 82 13.88 -34.93 91.43
CA ILE A 82 13.19 -36.16 91.88
C ILE A 82 12.90 -36.09 93.38
N VAL A 83 13.84 -35.58 94.17
CA VAL A 83 13.67 -35.44 95.63
C VAL A 83 12.66 -34.35 95.97
N LEU A 84 12.54 -33.27 95.20
CA LEU A 84 11.56 -32.20 95.45
C LEU A 84 10.13 -32.54 95.05
N ARG A 85 9.96 -33.36 94.01
CA ARG A 85 8.65 -33.96 93.66
C ARG A 85 8.23 -35.04 94.68
N ARG A 86 9.06 -35.34 95.68
CA ARG A 86 8.81 -36.24 96.80
C ARG A 86 8.80 -35.43 98.10
N SER A 87 7.81 -35.63 98.97
CA SER A 87 7.94 -35.18 100.36
C SER A 87 8.65 -36.24 101.20
N ASP A 88 9.74 -35.81 101.87
CA ASP A 88 10.53 -36.44 102.94
C ASP A 88 10.33 -37.95 103.23
N THR A 89 11.30 -38.76 102.81
CA THR A 89 11.42 -40.19 103.14
C THR A 89 11.89 -40.49 104.57
N ASN A 90 12.15 -39.50 105.42
CA ASN A 90 12.86 -39.72 106.71
C ASN A 90 12.00 -39.68 107.99
N LEU A 91 10.69 -39.95 107.92
CA LEU A 91 9.86 -40.26 109.10
C LEU A 91 8.91 -41.43 108.79
N SER A 92 9.28 -42.64 109.23
CA SER A 92 8.71 -43.93 108.78
C SER A 92 7.25 -44.23 109.18
N LYS A 93 6.36 -43.26 109.42
CA LYS A 93 4.97 -43.52 109.86
C LYS A 93 3.86 -42.62 109.29
N MET A 94 4.07 -41.84 108.23
CA MET A 94 2.95 -41.21 107.50
C MET A 94 2.84 -41.75 106.07
N LYS A 95 1.63 -42.18 105.69
CA LYS A 95 1.28 -42.63 104.33
C LYS A 95 1.65 -41.53 103.33
N PHE A 96 2.26 -41.90 102.20
CA PHE A 96 2.34 -41.06 101.00
C PHE A 96 0.93 -40.51 100.71
N LYS A 97 0.74 -39.19 100.75
CA LYS A 97 -0.47 -38.56 100.26
C LYS A 97 -0.21 -38.09 98.84
N GLU A 98 -0.96 -38.59 97.87
CA GLU A 98 -0.90 -38.14 96.47
C GLU A 98 -1.31 -36.66 96.30
N ASP A 99 -1.83 -36.06 97.37
CA ASP A 99 -2.22 -34.66 97.52
C ASP A 99 -1.04 -33.69 97.78
N ASP A 100 0.21 -34.17 97.89
CA ASP A 100 1.36 -33.25 98.02
C ASP A 100 1.82 -32.76 96.64
N ILE A 101 1.46 -31.51 96.32
CA ILE A 101 1.66 -30.89 95.00
C ILE A 101 2.77 -29.82 95.05
N ARG A 102 3.46 -29.65 96.19
CA ARG A 102 4.42 -28.55 96.42
C ARG A 102 5.63 -28.54 95.47
N GLY A 103 5.98 -29.69 94.89
CA GLY A 103 7.09 -29.84 93.95
C GLY A 103 6.70 -29.75 92.47
N ILE A 104 5.41 -29.55 92.15
CA ILE A 104 4.89 -29.53 90.77
C ILE A 104 4.51 -28.09 90.43
N LEU A 105 5.25 -27.45 89.54
CA LEU A 105 5.05 -26.02 89.21
C LEU A 105 4.70 -25.81 87.73
N THR A 106 4.91 -26.84 86.90
CA THR A 106 4.63 -26.84 85.45
C THR A 106 3.95 -28.15 85.03
N PRO A 107 3.21 -28.18 83.91
CA PRO A 107 2.63 -29.42 83.38
C PRO A 107 3.67 -30.51 83.15
N SER A 108 4.88 -30.13 82.71
CA SER A 108 6.01 -31.05 82.56
C SER A 108 6.41 -31.74 83.87
N ASP A 109 6.31 -31.05 85.01
CA ASP A 109 6.60 -31.65 86.32
C ASP A 109 5.53 -32.70 86.69
N GLU A 110 4.26 -32.47 86.31
CA GLU A 110 3.16 -33.42 86.52
C GLU A 110 3.34 -34.68 85.64
N PHE A 111 3.71 -34.52 84.37
CA PHE A 111 3.98 -35.66 83.49
C PHE A 111 5.17 -36.48 83.98
N GLN A 112 6.24 -35.81 84.42
CA GLN A 112 7.40 -36.48 85.04
C GLN A 112 7.01 -37.22 86.32
N PHE A 113 6.12 -36.67 87.15
CA PHE A 113 5.64 -37.36 88.34
C PHE A 113 4.99 -38.72 88.00
N TRP A 114 4.12 -38.78 86.99
CA TRP A 114 3.48 -40.04 86.58
C TRP A 114 4.46 -41.01 85.92
N ILE A 115 5.42 -40.50 85.13
CA ILE A 115 6.53 -41.31 84.61
C ILE A 115 7.32 -41.93 85.77
N GLU A 116 7.68 -41.15 86.79
CA GLU A 116 8.43 -41.64 87.94
C GLU A 116 7.65 -42.66 88.77
N GLN A 117 6.34 -42.44 88.96
CA GLN A 117 5.45 -43.40 89.65
C GLN A 117 5.29 -44.70 88.86
N ALA A 118 5.20 -44.63 87.53
CA ALA A 118 5.15 -45.79 86.65
C ALA A 118 6.43 -46.65 86.73
N HIS A 119 7.59 -46.05 87.01
CA HIS A 119 8.84 -46.80 87.15
C HIS A 119 9.08 -47.33 88.57
N ARG A 120 8.60 -46.63 89.62
CA ARG A 120 9.01 -46.84 91.02
C ARG A 120 7.88 -47.17 92.01
N GLY A 121 6.62 -47.25 91.58
CA GLY A 121 5.48 -47.53 92.46
C GLY A 121 5.63 -48.84 93.25
N SER A 122 5.40 -48.80 94.57
CA SER A 122 5.63 -49.96 95.46
C SER A 122 4.59 -51.09 95.31
N LYS A 123 3.45 -50.82 94.66
CA LYS A 123 2.36 -51.78 94.40
C LYS A 123 2.11 -51.86 92.89
N GLN A 124 1.97 -53.09 92.37
CA GLN A 124 1.73 -53.35 90.95
C GLN A 124 0.52 -52.58 90.39
N MET A 125 -0.58 -52.52 91.15
CA MET A 125 -1.80 -51.79 90.78
C MET A 125 -1.57 -50.27 90.63
N ASN A 126 -0.71 -49.68 91.48
CA ASN A 126 -0.36 -48.26 91.38
C ASN A 126 0.60 -48.00 90.20
N LYS A 127 1.41 -49.01 89.84
CA LYS A 127 2.31 -48.96 88.70
C LYS A 127 1.53 -48.98 87.39
N GLU A 128 0.55 -49.88 87.26
CA GLU A 128 -0.35 -49.99 86.10
C GLU A 128 -1.21 -48.73 85.94
N ARG A 129 -1.75 -48.19 87.04
CA ARG A 129 -2.47 -46.91 87.04
C ARG A 129 -1.58 -45.74 86.58
N ALA A 130 -0.35 -45.68 87.07
CA ALA A 130 0.59 -44.62 86.69
C ALA A 130 1.07 -44.76 85.23
N THR A 131 1.25 -45.98 84.71
CA THR A 131 1.53 -46.20 83.28
C THR A 131 0.36 -45.77 82.41
N TYR A 132 -0.87 -46.05 82.83
CA TYR A 132 -2.06 -45.63 82.10
C TYR A 132 -2.20 -44.11 82.02
N PHE A 133 -2.05 -43.40 83.16
CA PHE A 133 -2.06 -41.93 83.14
C PHE A 133 -0.89 -41.34 82.34
N LYS A 134 0.29 -41.99 82.38
CA LYS A 134 1.42 -41.60 81.53
C LYS A 134 1.06 -41.72 80.03
N GLU A 135 0.44 -42.81 79.61
CA GLU A 135 0.02 -43.03 78.20
C GLU A 135 -1.00 -41.99 77.75
N LEU A 136 -2.00 -41.67 78.59
CA LEU A 136 -2.96 -40.61 78.28
C LEU A 136 -2.31 -39.23 78.15
N PHE A 137 -1.33 -38.91 79.00
CA PHE A 137 -0.57 -37.66 78.90
C PHE A 137 0.48 -37.64 77.78
N GLU A 138 0.85 -38.78 77.19
CA GLU A 138 1.86 -38.86 76.13
C GLU A 138 1.47 -38.03 74.90
N ALA A 139 0.17 -37.94 74.62
CA ALA A 139 -0.40 -37.12 73.55
C ALA A 139 0.01 -35.64 73.61
N VAL A 140 0.22 -35.10 74.82
CA VAL A 140 0.54 -33.68 75.03
C VAL A 140 1.91 -33.44 75.65
N ALA A 141 2.50 -34.43 76.31
CA ALA A 141 3.74 -34.27 77.06
C ALA A 141 4.90 -33.74 76.18
N ARG A 142 5.05 -34.25 74.96
CA ARG A 142 6.11 -33.83 74.03
C ARG A 142 6.02 -32.35 73.68
N GLU A 143 4.82 -31.85 73.49
CA GLU A 143 4.55 -30.46 73.10
C GLU A 143 4.78 -29.51 74.28
N PHE A 144 4.37 -29.89 75.50
CA PHE A 144 4.65 -29.10 76.70
C PHE A 144 6.15 -29.05 77.07
N TYR A 145 6.93 -30.12 76.86
CA TYR A 145 8.39 -30.08 77.07
C TYR A 145 9.07 -29.09 76.11
N ASN A 146 8.53 -28.90 74.91
CA ASN A 146 9.08 -28.04 73.87
C ASN A 146 8.21 -26.79 73.61
N LEU A 147 7.39 -26.38 74.59
CA LEU A 147 6.37 -25.35 74.41
C LEU A 147 6.97 -24.05 73.84
N ASP A 148 8.15 -23.66 74.31
CA ASP A 148 8.88 -22.46 73.85
C ASP A 148 9.23 -22.45 72.36
N SER A 149 9.34 -23.62 71.72
CA SER A 149 9.67 -23.75 70.29
C SER A 149 8.46 -23.57 69.37
N LEU A 150 7.25 -23.79 69.89
CA LEU A 150 6.01 -23.74 69.12
C LEU A 150 5.61 -22.32 68.74
N SER A 151 4.86 -22.19 67.65
CA SER A 151 4.19 -20.97 67.24
C SER A 151 2.87 -20.76 67.98
N LEU A 152 2.33 -19.54 67.96
CA LEU A 152 1.03 -19.25 68.58
C LEU A 152 -0.12 -20.01 67.90
N LEU A 153 -0.02 -20.36 66.62
CA LEU A 153 -1.06 -21.12 65.92
C LEU A 153 -1.01 -22.61 66.29
N GLU A 154 0.17 -23.21 66.38
CA GLU A 154 0.31 -24.60 66.83
C GLU A 154 -0.20 -24.78 68.26
N VAL A 155 -0.04 -23.77 69.12
CA VAL A 155 -0.57 -23.83 70.49
C VAL A 155 -2.09 -23.72 70.55
N VAL A 156 -2.76 -23.12 69.56
CA VAL A 156 -4.24 -23.17 69.45
C VAL A 156 -4.71 -24.62 69.30
N ASP A 157 -4.03 -25.43 68.48
CA ASP A 157 -4.36 -26.85 68.30
C ASP A 157 -3.99 -27.69 69.54
N LEU A 158 -2.87 -27.35 70.20
CA LEU A 158 -2.49 -27.97 71.47
C LEU A 158 -3.53 -27.74 72.57
N VAL A 159 -4.24 -26.61 72.59
CA VAL A 159 -5.31 -26.34 73.57
C VAL A 159 -6.44 -27.37 73.46
N GLU A 160 -6.89 -27.70 72.24
CA GLU A 160 -7.92 -28.72 72.02
C GLU A 160 -7.40 -30.13 72.38
N THR A 161 -6.18 -30.45 71.95
CA THR A 161 -5.55 -31.75 72.28
C THR A 161 -5.35 -31.92 73.80
N THR A 162 -5.00 -30.84 74.50
CA THR A 162 -4.87 -30.82 75.97
C THR A 162 -6.22 -30.96 76.64
N ARG A 163 -7.29 -30.35 76.10
CA ARG A 163 -8.65 -30.53 76.61
C ARG A 163 -9.05 -32.01 76.53
N ASP A 164 -8.83 -32.64 75.38
CA ASP A 164 -9.21 -34.03 75.17
C ASP A 164 -8.39 -34.98 76.07
N ALA A 165 -7.07 -34.78 76.17
CA ALA A 165 -6.21 -35.57 77.06
C ALA A 165 -6.60 -35.44 78.54
N VAL A 166 -6.94 -34.24 79.01
CA VAL A 166 -7.40 -34.01 80.39
C VAL A 166 -8.79 -34.63 80.64
N ASP A 167 -9.69 -34.58 79.65
CA ASP A 167 -11.01 -35.21 79.71
C ASP A 167 -10.92 -36.74 79.77
N ASP A 168 -10.01 -37.33 79.00
CA ASP A 168 -9.76 -38.77 79.01
C ASP A 168 -9.16 -39.24 80.35
N VAL A 169 -8.23 -38.48 80.93
CA VAL A 169 -7.68 -38.76 82.26
C VAL A 169 -8.76 -38.69 83.35
N TRP A 170 -9.72 -37.77 83.24
CA TRP A 170 -10.79 -37.64 84.23
C TRP A 170 -11.86 -38.73 84.11
N ARG A 171 -12.26 -39.08 82.88
CA ARG A 171 -13.37 -40.02 82.60
C ARG A 171 -12.96 -41.49 82.65
N GLN A 172 -11.68 -41.81 82.73
CA GLN A 172 -11.24 -43.20 82.80
C GLN A 172 -11.91 -43.98 83.95
N THR A 173 -12.27 -45.23 83.69
CA THR A 173 -12.92 -46.14 84.65
C THR A 173 -12.09 -47.39 84.96
N GLU A 174 -10.92 -47.53 84.32
CA GLU A 174 -10.09 -48.74 84.41
C GLU A 174 -9.29 -48.80 85.73
N HIS A 175 -8.96 -47.65 86.32
CA HIS A 175 -8.19 -47.55 87.55
C HIS A 175 -8.77 -46.55 88.55
N GLU A 176 -8.23 -46.53 89.78
CA GLU A 176 -8.62 -45.56 90.81
C GLU A 176 -8.57 -44.12 90.28
N HIS A 177 -9.60 -43.33 90.58
CA HIS A 177 -9.82 -42.03 89.97
C HIS A 177 -8.70 -41.03 90.25
N TYR A 178 -8.49 -40.13 89.28
CA TYR A 178 -7.53 -39.05 89.42
C TYR A 178 -8.00 -38.04 90.48
N PRO A 179 -7.21 -37.69 91.51
CA PRO A 179 -7.67 -36.84 92.61
C PRO A 179 -8.12 -35.44 92.16
N GLU A 180 -9.30 -35.01 92.61
CA GLU A 180 -9.91 -33.73 92.23
C GLU A 180 -9.03 -32.52 92.57
N ALA A 181 -8.41 -32.48 93.76
CA ALA A 181 -7.50 -31.40 94.16
C ALA A 181 -6.25 -31.30 93.27
N ARG A 182 -5.77 -32.45 92.77
CA ARG A 182 -4.64 -32.53 91.86
C ARG A 182 -5.04 -32.11 90.44
N MET A 183 -6.26 -32.44 90.00
CA MET A 183 -6.79 -32.02 88.70
C MET A 183 -7.00 -30.51 88.65
N LEU A 184 -7.54 -29.92 89.72
CA LEU A 184 -7.62 -28.47 89.90
C LEU A 184 -6.25 -27.80 89.72
N HIS A 185 -5.24 -28.33 90.40
CA HIS A 185 -3.88 -27.82 90.27
C HIS A 185 -3.31 -28.01 88.85
N LEU A 186 -3.58 -29.14 88.20
CA LEU A 186 -3.15 -29.40 86.82
C LEU A 186 -3.76 -28.39 85.83
N LEU A 187 -5.06 -28.11 85.96
CA LEU A 187 -5.73 -27.09 85.15
C LEU A 187 -5.13 -25.68 85.36
N ASP A 188 -4.74 -25.36 86.60
CA ASP A 188 -4.11 -24.07 86.94
C ASP A 188 -2.69 -23.95 86.36
N ILE A 189 -1.83 -24.95 86.53
CA ILE A 189 -0.47 -24.91 85.97
C ILE A 189 -0.47 -24.94 84.44
N ILE A 190 -1.43 -25.64 83.80
CA ILE A 190 -1.60 -25.59 82.34
C ILE A 190 -2.01 -24.18 81.91
N GLY A 191 -3.04 -23.60 82.54
CA GLY A 191 -3.47 -22.23 82.26
C GLY A 191 -2.36 -21.20 82.46
N GLY A 192 -1.58 -21.34 83.54
CA GLY A 192 -0.40 -20.52 83.81
C GLY A 192 0.72 -20.71 82.78
N SER A 193 0.94 -21.93 82.29
CA SER A 193 1.93 -22.21 81.24
C SER A 193 1.56 -21.60 79.89
N PHE A 194 0.28 -21.70 79.48
CA PHE A 194 -0.23 -21.03 78.29
C PHE A 194 -0.15 -19.51 78.42
N GLY A 195 -0.54 -18.94 79.57
CA GLY A 195 -0.44 -17.51 79.82
C GLY A 195 1.00 -16.99 79.70
N ARG A 196 1.96 -17.67 80.33
CA ARG A 196 3.40 -17.30 80.23
C ARG A 196 3.93 -17.47 78.81
N PHE A 197 3.53 -18.52 78.10
CA PHE A 197 3.91 -18.74 76.71
C PHE A 197 3.40 -17.60 75.81
N VAL A 198 2.12 -17.25 75.91
CA VAL A 198 1.51 -16.14 75.16
C VAL A 198 2.23 -14.83 75.47
N GLN A 199 2.52 -14.53 76.75
CA GLN A 199 3.27 -13.33 77.14
C GLN A 199 4.68 -13.30 76.55
N LYS A 200 5.41 -14.43 76.58
CA LYS A 200 6.78 -14.53 76.07
C LYS A 200 6.83 -14.39 74.55
N LYS A 201 5.93 -15.07 73.83
CA LYS A 201 5.86 -15.03 72.36
C LYS A 201 5.39 -13.69 71.83
N LEU A 202 4.40 -13.06 72.48
CA LEU A 202 4.01 -11.70 72.11
C LEU A 202 5.06 -10.66 72.52
N GLY A 203 5.86 -10.94 73.55
CA GLY A 203 6.92 -10.06 74.04
C GLY A 203 8.11 -9.91 73.09
N THR A 204 8.22 -10.77 72.07
CA THR A 204 9.22 -10.59 71.00
C THR A 204 8.80 -9.52 69.97
N LEU A 205 7.56 -9.03 70.03
CA LEU A 205 7.01 -8.02 69.14
C LEU A 205 6.89 -6.68 69.85
N ASN A 206 7.22 -5.60 69.16
CA ASN A 206 6.91 -4.24 69.60
C ASN A 206 5.46 -3.92 69.22
N ILE A 207 4.53 -4.26 70.11
CA ILE A 207 3.08 -4.20 69.85
C ILE A 207 2.61 -2.87 69.26
N TRP A 208 3.19 -1.74 69.69
CA TRP A 208 2.81 -0.40 69.27
C TRP A 208 3.47 0.09 67.98
N GLU A 209 4.66 -0.41 67.64
CA GLU A 209 5.49 0.11 66.54
C GLU A 209 5.56 -0.84 65.33
N ASP A 210 5.55 -2.16 65.58
CA ASP A 210 5.64 -3.16 64.52
C ASP A 210 4.41 -3.12 63.58
N ALA A 211 4.57 -3.66 62.39
CA ALA A 211 3.53 -3.66 61.36
C ALA A 211 2.21 -4.28 61.88
N PHE A 212 1.10 -3.56 61.71
CA PHE A 212 -0.18 -3.93 62.33
C PHE A 212 -0.68 -5.33 61.95
N HIS A 213 -0.48 -5.78 60.72
CA HIS A 213 -0.90 -7.13 60.29
C HIS A 213 -0.25 -8.24 61.12
N LEU A 214 1.07 -8.15 61.34
CA LEU A 214 1.83 -9.11 62.14
C LEU A 214 1.39 -9.09 63.61
N VAL A 215 1.22 -7.89 64.17
CA VAL A 215 0.76 -7.71 65.56
C VAL A 215 -0.66 -8.26 65.74
N LYS A 216 -1.56 -7.96 64.79
CA LYS A 216 -2.95 -8.38 64.81
C LYS A 216 -3.09 -9.90 64.81
N ASP A 217 -2.39 -10.59 63.91
CA ASP A 217 -2.54 -12.04 63.77
C ASP A 217 -1.99 -12.79 64.99
N ASN A 218 -0.85 -12.35 65.52
CA ASN A 218 -0.27 -12.90 66.75
C ASN A 218 -1.13 -12.58 67.99
N LEU A 219 -1.63 -11.35 68.15
CA LEU A 219 -2.54 -11.01 69.25
C LEU A 219 -3.83 -11.84 69.19
N LYS A 220 -4.40 -12.03 68.00
CA LYS A 220 -5.59 -12.88 67.82
C LYS A 220 -5.32 -14.32 68.22
N ALA A 221 -4.22 -14.92 67.78
CA ALA A 221 -3.86 -16.27 68.17
C ALA A 221 -3.67 -16.39 69.70
N GLY A 222 -2.99 -15.42 70.32
CA GLY A 222 -2.84 -15.35 71.78
C GLY A 222 -4.16 -15.22 72.54
N ILE A 223 -5.09 -14.40 72.03
CA ILE A 223 -6.45 -14.29 72.56
C ILE A 223 -7.19 -15.62 72.44
N THR A 224 -7.16 -16.25 71.26
CA THR A 224 -7.82 -17.54 71.02
C THR A 224 -7.34 -18.62 72.00
N ILE A 225 -6.04 -18.74 72.24
CA ILE A 225 -5.48 -19.67 73.23
C ILE A 225 -6.09 -19.43 74.62
N CYS A 226 -6.11 -18.16 75.05
CA CYS A 226 -6.66 -17.80 76.36
C CYS A 226 -8.14 -18.14 76.47
N GLU A 227 -8.93 -17.81 75.45
CA GLU A 227 -10.39 -18.01 75.45
C GLU A 227 -10.77 -19.49 75.34
N GLN A 228 -10.15 -20.23 74.42
CA GLN A 228 -10.45 -21.65 74.22
C GLN A 228 -10.13 -22.45 75.48
N TRP A 229 -9.00 -22.20 76.15
CA TRP A 229 -8.69 -22.91 77.39
C TRP A 229 -9.65 -22.57 78.53
N VAL A 230 -10.07 -21.30 78.65
CA VAL A 230 -11.10 -20.88 79.60
C VAL A 230 -12.43 -21.59 79.31
N VAL A 231 -12.86 -21.64 78.04
CA VAL A 231 -14.09 -22.31 77.61
C VAL A 231 -14.01 -23.82 77.85
N ALA A 232 -12.87 -24.44 77.53
CA ALA A 232 -12.61 -25.85 77.77
C ALA A 232 -12.72 -26.20 79.26
N CYS A 233 -12.01 -25.47 80.14
CA CYS A 233 -12.10 -25.67 81.59
C CYS A 233 -13.54 -25.53 82.11
N ASN A 234 -14.25 -24.52 81.61
CA ASN A 234 -15.64 -24.24 81.97
C ASN A 234 -16.61 -25.34 81.52
N HIS A 235 -16.41 -25.90 80.32
CA HIS A 235 -17.25 -26.96 79.75
C HIS A 235 -16.97 -28.30 80.43
N LEU A 236 -15.70 -28.65 80.62
CA LEU A 236 -15.28 -29.87 81.29
C LEU A 236 -15.81 -29.92 82.73
N THR A 237 -15.46 -28.93 83.55
CA THR A 237 -15.84 -28.92 84.98
C THR A 237 -17.31 -28.55 85.23
N GLY A 238 -17.95 -27.81 84.31
CA GLY A 238 -19.32 -27.30 84.50
C GLY A 238 -20.43 -28.08 83.78
N GLN A 239 -20.11 -28.92 82.79
CA GLN A 239 -21.12 -29.68 82.04
C GLN A 239 -20.75 -31.17 81.95
N MET A 240 -19.57 -31.48 81.43
CA MET A 240 -19.20 -32.87 81.12
C MET A 240 -18.95 -33.69 82.40
N TRP A 241 -18.05 -33.23 83.28
CA TRP A 241 -17.64 -33.97 84.46
C TRP A 241 -18.68 -33.94 85.59
N GLN A 242 -19.56 -32.93 85.65
CA GLN A 242 -20.70 -32.96 86.59
C GLN A 242 -21.74 -34.01 86.21
N ARG A 243 -21.96 -34.25 84.90
CA ARG A 243 -22.90 -35.25 84.40
C ARG A 243 -22.29 -36.64 84.33
N TYR A 244 -20.99 -36.78 84.57
CA TYR A 244 -20.28 -38.05 84.53
C TYR A 244 -20.49 -38.84 85.83
N VAL A 245 -21.44 -39.78 85.79
CA VAL A 245 -21.89 -40.58 86.95
C VAL A 245 -20.76 -41.35 87.65
N PRO A 246 -19.78 -41.97 86.95
CA PRO A 246 -18.74 -42.76 87.62
C PRO A 246 -17.77 -41.94 88.48
N HIS A 247 -17.46 -40.71 88.09
CA HIS A 247 -16.54 -39.82 88.81
C HIS A 247 -16.98 -38.35 88.67
N PRO A 248 -17.98 -37.92 89.47
CA PRO A 248 -18.56 -36.59 89.34
C PRO A 248 -17.64 -35.52 89.93
N TRP A 249 -17.52 -34.39 89.24
CA TRP A 249 -16.89 -33.18 89.75
C TRP A 249 -17.71 -32.58 90.91
N LYS A 250 -17.12 -32.40 92.10
CA LYS A 250 -17.84 -31.97 93.31
C LYS A 250 -17.64 -30.49 93.65
N ASN A 251 -16.51 -29.92 93.26
CA ASN A 251 -16.22 -28.50 93.45
C ASN A 251 -17.05 -27.63 92.51
N GLU A 252 -17.04 -26.32 92.78
CA GLU A 252 -17.60 -25.34 91.84
C GLU A 252 -16.86 -25.39 90.50
N LYS A 253 -17.51 -24.84 89.47
CA LYS A 253 -16.94 -24.72 88.13
C LYS A 253 -15.60 -23.99 88.19
N TYR A 254 -14.54 -24.63 87.67
CA TYR A 254 -13.22 -24.04 87.66
C TYR A 254 -13.10 -22.97 86.56
N PHE A 255 -12.55 -21.80 86.91
CA PHE A 255 -12.35 -20.68 86.01
C PHE A 255 -10.93 -20.11 86.14
N PRO A 256 -10.07 -20.23 85.11
CA PRO A 256 -8.72 -19.70 85.14
C PRO A 256 -8.73 -18.17 84.98
N GLU A 257 -8.92 -17.46 86.11
CA GLU A 257 -9.15 -16.02 86.16
C GLU A 257 -7.97 -15.19 85.60
N SER A 258 -6.74 -15.63 85.84
CA SER A 258 -5.51 -14.98 85.36
C SER A 258 -5.41 -14.99 83.83
N LEU A 259 -5.79 -16.11 83.20
CA LEU A 259 -5.76 -16.30 81.75
C LEU A 259 -6.90 -15.53 81.06
N ASP A 260 -8.10 -15.52 81.63
CA ASP A 260 -9.22 -14.69 81.15
C ASP A 260 -8.88 -13.20 81.20
N LYS A 261 -8.32 -12.73 82.32
CA LYS A 261 -7.90 -11.33 82.50
C LYS A 261 -6.80 -10.95 81.50
N LEU A 262 -5.83 -11.84 81.25
CA LEU A 262 -4.83 -11.65 80.20
C LEU A 262 -5.48 -11.56 78.81
N GLY A 263 -6.38 -12.49 78.47
CA GLY A 263 -7.12 -12.48 77.21
C GLY A 263 -7.91 -11.19 76.99
N LYS A 264 -8.61 -10.71 78.03
CA LYS A 264 -9.30 -9.40 78.02
C LYS A 264 -8.35 -8.23 77.79
N ARG A 265 -7.20 -8.22 78.47
CA ARG A 265 -6.17 -7.20 78.24
C ARG A 265 -5.65 -7.21 76.80
N LEU A 266 -5.37 -8.39 76.24
CA LEU A 266 -4.91 -8.53 74.85
C LEU A 266 -5.98 -8.06 73.84
N LYS A 267 -7.27 -8.30 74.13
CA LYS A 267 -8.38 -7.77 73.32
C LYS A 267 -8.45 -6.25 73.34
N GLU A 268 -8.26 -5.63 74.50
CA GLU A 268 -8.19 -4.16 74.61
C GLU A 268 -7.02 -3.61 73.79
N VAL A 269 -5.84 -4.21 73.92
CA VAL A 269 -4.63 -3.84 73.14
C VAL A 269 -4.90 -3.96 71.63
N LEU A 270 -5.49 -5.08 71.20
CA LEU A 270 -5.87 -5.29 69.80
C LEU A 270 -6.88 -4.25 69.32
N ALA A 271 -7.88 -3.90 70.13
CA ALA A 271 -8.87 -2.88 69.81
C ALA A 271 -8.20 -1.50 69.64
N ILE A 272 -7.33 -1.09 70.58
CA ILE A 272 -6.58 0.18 70.52
C ILE A 272 -5.73 0.26 69.24
N ARG A 273 -4.98 -0.81 68.90
CA ARG A 273 -4.19 -0.86 67.66
C ARG A 273 -5.06 -0.85 66.41
N THR A 274 -6.18 -1.59 66.42
CA THR A 274 -7.12 -1.63 65.29
C THR A 274 -7.76 -0.27 65.04
N ILE A 275 -8.16 0.43 66.10
CA ILE A 275 -8.72 1.79 65.99
C ILE A 275 -7.68 2.71 65.37
N HIS A 276 -6.45 2.74 65.90
CA HIS A 276 -5.39 3.60 65.36
C HIS A 276 -5.13 3.37 63.87
N GLU A 277 -5.00 2.11 63.42
CA GLU A 277 -4.83 1.78 62.00
C GLU A 277 -6.00 2.28 61.15
N LYS A 278 -7.23 2.17 61.66
CA LYS A 278 -8.43 2.66 60.98
C LYS A 278 -8.49 4.19 60.95
N LEU A 279 -8.02 4.88 62.00
CA LEU A 279 -7.93 6.34 62.02
C LEU A 279 -6.94 6.83 60.96
N ILE A 280 -5.77 6.20 60.84
CA ILE A 280 -4.77 6.52 59.78
C ILE A 280 -5.38 6.37 58.38
N TYR A 281 -6.14 5.29 58.14
CA TYR A 281 -6.77 5.05 56.83
C TYR A 281 -7.70 6.20 56.38
N PHE A 282 -8.41 6.87 57.30
CA PHE A 282 -9.38 7.94 56.97
C PHE A 282 -8.81 9.35 57.00
N LEU A 283 -7.56 9.52 57.44
CA LEU A 283 -6.92 10.82 57.61
C LEU A 283 -5.74 10.94 56.62
N PRO A 284 -5.83 11.82 55.60
CA PRO A 284 -4.69 12.10 54.72
C PRO A 284 -3.47 12.59 55.50
N ALA A 285 -2.26 12.33 54.99
CA ALA A 285 -0.98 12.67 55.65
C ALA A 285 -0.82 14.15 56.06
N SER A 286 -1.59 15.06 55.44
CA SER A 286 -1.66 16.49 55.79
C SER A 286 -2.45 16.75 57.09
N GLU A 287 -3.48 15.96 57.37
CA GLU A 287 -4.34 16.09 58.57
C GLU A 287 -3.80 15.29 59.76
N GLU A 288 -2.99 14.27 59.48
CA GLU A 288 -2.34 13.40 60.47
C GLU A 288 -1.39 14.18 61.40
N LYS A 289 -0.71 15.20 60.86
CA LYS A 289 0.17 16.11 61.60
C LYS A 289 -0.59 17.09 62.50
N ILE A 290 -1.82 17.46 62.13
CA ILE A 290 -2.64 18.43 62.87
C ILE A 290 -3.21 17.80 64.15
N ILE A 291 -3.47 16.50 64.13
CA ILE A 291 -4.08 15.75 65.23
C ILE A 291 -3.02 15.02 66.09
N CYS A 292 -1.73 15.15 65.76
CA CYS A 292 -0.61 14.48 66.43
C CYS A 292 -0.82 12.96 66.62
N LEU A 293 -1.38 12.29 65.61
CA LEU A 293 -1.67 10.85 65.68
C LEU A 293 -0.42 10.00 65.92
N THR A 294 0.76 10.51 65.56
CA THR A 294 2.07 9.89 65.80
C THR A 294 2.45 9.75 67.27
N ARG A 295 1.81 10.49 68.19
CA ARG A 295 2.04 10.40 69.65
C ARG A 295 0.90 9.74 70.41
N VAL A 296 -0.07 9.14 69.72
CA VAL A 296 -1.27 8.59 70.34
C VAL A 296 -0.98 7.45 71.32
N PHE A 297 0.14 6.73 71.15
CA PHE A 297 0.55 5.68 72.06
C PHE A 297 1.45 6.16 73.22
N GLU A 298 1.78 7.46 73.29
CA GLU A 298 2.59 8.04 74.38
C GLU A 298 2.03 7.74 75.79
N PRO A 299 0.70 7.74 76.05
CA PRO A 299 0.15 7.35 77.35
C PRO A 299 0.51 5.93 77.80
N PHE A 300 0.87 5.04 76.87
CA PHE A 300 1.27 3.66 77.17
C PHE A 300 2.78 3.51 77.35
N THR A 301 3.56 4.57 77.16
CA THR A 301 5.02 4.53 77.35
C THR A 301 5.35 4.23 78.82
N GLY A 302 6.22 3.25 79.05
CA GLY A 302 6.56 2.76 80.39
C GLY A 302 5.59 1.72 80.97
N LEU A 303 4.47 1.40 80.32
CA LEU A 303 3.58 0.30 80.70
C LEU A 303 3.83 -0.93 79.82
N ASN A 304 3.91 -2.12 80.42
CA ASN A 304 3.99 -3.37 79.67
C ASN A 304 2.57 -3.88 79.35
N PRO A 305 2.12 -3.87 78.08
CA PRO A 305 0.76 -4.27 77.69
C PRO A 305 0.49 -5.78 77.89
N LEU A 306 1.53 -6.61 77.94
CA LEU A 306 1.41 -8.07 78.03
C LEU A 306 1.36 -8.57 79.48
N GLN A 307 1.82 -7.77 80.42
CA GLN A 307 1.84 -8.13 81.84
C GLN A 307 0.60 -7.59 82.54
N TYR A 308 -0.42 -8.43 82.63
CA TYR A 308 -1.57 -8.15 83.49
C TYR A 308 -1.21 -8.42 84.96
N ASN A 309 -1.37 -7.42 85.80
CA ASN A 309 -1.32 -7.55 87.24
C ASN A 309 -2.42 -6.66 87.86
N PRO A 310 -3.24 -7.16 88.82
CA PRO A 310 -4.24 -6.33 89.50
C PRO A 310 -3.70 -5.01 90.05
N TYR A 311 -2.43 -4.96 90.47
CA TYR A 311 -1.80 -3.74 90.99
C TYR A 311 -1.45 -2.71 89.90
N THR A 312 -1.25 -3.14 88.64
CA THR A 312 -0.94 -2.26 87.50
C THR A 312 -2.16 -1.94 86.64
N GLU A 313 -3.29 -2.62 86.86
CA GLU A 313 -4.56 -2.39 86.17
C GLU A 313 -5.08 -0.95 86.26
N PRO A 314 -5.04 -0.24 87.42
CA PRO A 314 -5.50 1.15 87.48
C PRO A 314 -4.66 2.09 86.62
N LEU A 315 -3.35 1.85 86.53
CA LEU A 315 -2.44 2.63 85.68
C LEU A 315 -2.76 2.41 84.20
N TRP A 316 -3.04 1.16 83.81
CA TRP A 316 -3.48 0.84 82.46
C TRP A 316 -4.80 1.54 82.11
N LYS A 317 -5.81 1.46 82.98
CA LYS A 317 -7.09 2.14 82.75
C LYS A 317 -6.94 3.65 82.64
N ALA A 318 -6.06 4.25 83.43
CA ALA A 318 -5.74 5.67 83.31
C ALA A 318 -5.09 6.01 81.96
N ALA A 319 -4.14 5.20 81.49
CA ALA A 319 -3.51 5.34 80.18
C ALA A 319 -4.52 5.19 79.02
N VAL A 320 -5.40 4.19 79.09
CA VAL A 320 -6.51 4.03 78.12
C VAL A 320 -7.42 5.25 78.15
N SER A 321 -7.81 5.76 79.33
CA SER A 321 -8.64 6.97 79.42
C SER A 321 -7.95 8.21 78.84
N GLN A 322 -6.63 8.34 78.96
CA GLN A 322 -5.87 9.40 78.31
C GLN A 322 -5.80 9.23 76.79
N TYR A 323 -5.53 8.01 76.29
CA TYR A 323 -5.60 7.68 74.86
C TYR A 323 -6.96 8.06 74.27
N GLU A 324 -8.05 7.67 74.92
CA GLU A 324 -9.43 7.96 74.53
C GLU A 324 -9.69 9.47 74.39
N LYS A 325 -9.16 10.29 75.31
CA LYS A 325 -9.26 11.75 75.24
C LYS A 325 -8.46 12.34 74.09
N ILE A 326 -7.28 11.79 73.78
CA ILE A 326 -6.42 12.26 72.69
C ILE A 326 -7.05 11.97 71.32
N ILE A 327 -7.65 10.79 71.14
CA ILE A 327 -8.27 10.41 69.85
C ILE A 327 -9.64 11.04 69.61
N GLY A 328 -10.33 11.54 70.64
CA GLY A 328 -11.69 12.08 70.55
C GLY A 328 -11.92 13.11 69.42
N PRO A 329 -11.06 14.13 69.23
CA PRO A 329 -11.18 15.06 68.10
C PRO A 329 -11.03 14.39 66.73
N ALA A 330 -10.16 13.37 66.63
CA ALA A 330 -9.99 12.58 65.41
C ALA A 330 -11.26 11.79 65.09
N GLU A 331 -11.87 11.19 66.11
CA GLU A 331 -13.12 10.44 65.97
C GLU A 331 -14.27 11.33 65.50
N GLN A 332 -14.41 12.54 66.02
CA GLN A 332 -15.46 13.48 65.56
C GLN A 332 -15.30 13.83 64.07
N LYS A 333 -14.07 14.09 63.63
CA LYS A 333 -13.80 14.40 62.21
C LYS A 333 -14.07 13.20 61.31
N ILE A 334 -13.69 12.00 61.75
CA ILE A 334 -13.95 10.76 61.02
C ILE A 334 -15.45 10.42 61.03
N ALA A 335 -16.17 10.71 62.11
CA ALA A 335 -17.62 10.55 62.16
C ALA A 335 -18.29 11.36 61.05
N GLY A 336 -17.90 12.62 60.84
CA GLY A 336 -18.41 13.43 59.72
C GLY A 336 -18.06 12.88 58.34
N LYS A 337 -16.82 12.41 58.14
CA LYS A 337 -16.41 11.77 56.88
C LYS A 337 -17.16 10.46 56.61
N LEU A 338 -17.31 9.62 57.63
CA LEU A 338 -18.08 8.37 57.56
C LEU A 338 -19.55 8.66 57.28
N LYS A 339 -20.11 9.71 57.90
CA LYS A 339 -21.49 10.14 57.65
C LYS A 339 -21.71 10.51 56.20
N ASN A 340 -20.83 11.36 55.64
CA ASN A 340 -20.89 11.73 54.23
C ASN A 340 -20.73 10.50 53.32
N TYR A 341 -19.73 9.65 53.60
CA TYR A 341 -19.50 8.42 52.85
C TYR A 341 -20.69 7.46 52.88
N ILE A 342 -21.31 7.28 54.06
CA ILE A 342 -22.47 6.41 54.23
C ILE A 342 -23.70 7.01 53.53
N SER A 343 -23.88 8.33 53.57
CA SER A 343 -24.98 9.01 52.88
C SER A 343 -24.92 8.84 51.36
N GLU A 344 -23.72 8.83 50.76
CA GLU A 344 -23.52 8.61 49.32
C GLU A 344 -23.92 7.20 48.86
N ILE A 345 -23.84 6.21 49.76
CA ILE A 345 -24.11 4.79 49.46
C ILE A 345 -25.44 4.29 50.07
N GLN A 346 -26.21 5.16 50.71
CA GLN A 346 -27.41 4.81 51.49
C GLN A 346 -28.52 4.16 50.63
N ASP A 347 -28.53 4.46 49.32
CA ASP A 347 -29.46 3.89 48.36
C ASP A 347 -29.17 2.42 48.01
N SER A 348 -27.96 1.92 48.30
CA SER A 348 -27.55 0.54 48.05
C SER A 348 -27.45 -0.26 49.36
N PRO A 349 -28.42 -1.16 49.67
CA PRO A 349 -28.43 -1.91 50.93
C PRO A 349 -27.17 -2.76 51.14
N GLN A 350 -26.63 -3.35 50.07
CA GLN A 350 -25.43 -4.19 50.14
C GLN A 350 -24.17 -3.38 50.42
N GLN A 351 -24.00 -2.24 49.74
CA GLN A 351 -22.86 -1.35 49.97
C GLN A 351 -22.93 -0.71 51.36
N LEU A 352 -24.14 -0.33 51.79
CA LEU A 352 -24.41 0.18 53.13
C LEU A 352 -23.98 -0.85 54.20
N LEU A 353 -24.48 -2.08 54.11
CA LEU A 353 -24.11 -3.17 55.02
C LEU A 353 -22.60 -3.43 55.01
N GLN A 354 -21.99 -3.47 53.82
CA GLN A 354 -20.55 -3.69 53.68
C GLN A 354 -19.72 -2.57 54.32
N ALA A 355 -20.15 -1.32 54.20
CA ALA A 355 -19.48 -0.18 54.83
C ALA A 355 -19.53 -0.29 56.36
N PHE A 356 -20.71 -0.59 56.92
CA PHE A 356 -20.88 -0.80 58.36
C PHE A 356 -20.06 -1.99 58.88
N LEU A 357 -19.96 -3.08 58.11
CA LEU A 357 -19.09 -4.23 58.43
C LEU A 357 -17.60 -3.87 58.38
N LYS A 358 -17.16 -3.18 57.31
CA LYS A 358 -15.74 -2.81 57.09
C LYS A 358 -15.22 -1.89 58.18
N TYR A 359 -16.09 -1.02 58.69
CA TYR A 359 -15.78 -0.01 59.69
C TYR A 359 -16.45 -0.26 61.04
N LYS A 360 -16.85 -1.51 61.32
CA LYS A 360 -17.57 -1.90 62.54
C LYS A 360 -16.87 -1.45 63.84
N GLU A 361 -15.55 -1.51 63.87
CA GLU A 361 -14.76 -1.12 65.05
C GLU A 361 -14.80 0.39 65.30
N LEU A 362 -14.94 1.20 64.24
CA LEU A 362 -15.15 2.66 64.36
C LEU A 362 -16.60 2.97 64.72
N VAL A 363 -17.57 2.29 64.12
CA VAL A 363 -19.00 2.54 64.38
C VAL A 363 -19.37 2.19 65.83
N LYS A 364 -18.74 1.17 66.43
CA LYS A 364 -18.92 0.81 67.85
C LYS A 364 -18.44 1.90 68.82
N ARG A 365 -17.65 2.87 68.36
CA ARG A 365 -17.11 3.93 69.22
C ARG A 365 -18.23 4.87 69.66
N PRO A 366 -18.34 5.21 70.96
CA PRO A 366 -19.48 5.99 71.46
C PRO A 366 -19.70 7.35 70.77
N THR A 367 -18.62 8.01 70.35
CA THR A 367 -18.63 9.29 69.62
C THR A 367 -19.22 9.12 68.21
N ILE A 368 -18.67 8.20 67.42
CA ILE A 368 -19.09 7.90 66.04
C ILE A 368 -20.51 7.31 66.02
N SER A 369 -20.79 6.38 66.94
CA SER A 369 -22.10 5.72 67.10
C SER A 369 -23.24 6.72 67.31
N LYS A 370 -22.98 7.80 68.08
CA LYS A 370 -23.94 8.88 68.33
C LYS A 370 -24.11 9.82 67.13
N GLU A 371 -23.04 10.11 66.40
CA GLU A 371 -23.10 10.97 65.21
C GLU A 371 -23.80 10.28 64.01
N LEU A 372 -23.72 8.94 63.95
CA LEU A 372 -24.29 8.10 62.89
C LEU A 372 -25.66 7.48 63.25
N ILE A 373 -26.40 8.03 64.21
CA ILE A 373 -27.68 7.44 64.66
C ILE A 373 -28.66 7.26 63.50
N LEU A 374 -28.84 8.26 62.63
CA LEU A 374 -29.79 8.21 61.50
C LEU A 374 -29.40 7.14 60.47
N GLU A 375 -28.11 7.03 60.18
CA GLU A 375 -27.57 6.04 59.26
C GLU A 375 -27.68 4.62 59.84
N ARG A 376 -27.51 4.46 61.15
CA ARG A 376 -27.72 3.19 61.89
C ARG A 376 -29.19 2.79 61.92
N GLU A 377 -30.11 3.73 62.13
CA GLU A 377 -31.56 3.50 62.02
C GLU A 377 -31.95 3.12 60.59
N THR A 378 -31.34 3.74 59.58
CA THR A 378 -31.54 3.36 58.18
C THR A 378 -31.06 1.93 57.93
N LEU A 379 -29.85 1.57 58.40
CA LEU A 379 -29.36 0.20 58.30
C LEU A 379 -30.35 -0.78 58.95
N LEU A 380 -30.81 -0.48 60.17
CA LEU A 380 -31.78 -1.32 60.89
C LEU A 380 -33.06 -1.54 60.07
N ALA A 381 -33.62 -0.48 59.48
CA ALA A 381 -34.79 -0.58 58.62
C ALA A 381 -34.53 -1.49 57.41
N ARG A 382 -33.36 -1.37 56.76
CA ARG A 382 -32.98 -2.25 55.64
C ARG A 382 -32.78 -3.71 56.05
N LEU A 383 -32.24 -3.97 57.24
CA LEU A 383 -32.11 -5.34 57.77
C LEU A 383 -33.49 -5.92 58.09
N MET A 384 -34.41 -5.13 58.64
CA MET A 384 -35.81 -5.53 58.84
C MET A 384 -36.49 -5.87 57.51
N ASP A 385 -36.29 -5.07 56.47
CA ASP A 385 -36.84 -5.36 55.15
C ASP A 385 -36.20 -6.61 54.52
N SER A 386 -34.89 -6.82 54.70
CA SER A 386 -34.21 -8.04 54.24
C SER A 386 -34.78 -9.31 54.88
N VAL A 387 -35.07 -9.28 56.19
CA VAL A 387 -35.71 -10.41 56.90
C VAL A 387 -37.13 -10.64 56.39
N LYS A 388 -37.90 -9.58 56.08
CA LYS A 388 -39.22 -9.72 55.44
C LYS A 388 -39.09 -10.32 54.04
N ASP A 389 -38.12 -9.87 53.24
CA ASP A 389 -37.88 -10.40 51.91
C ASP A 389 -37.56 -11.91 51.97
N PHE A 390 -36.70 -12.33 52.90
CA PHE A 390 -36.42 -13.76 53.13
C PHE A 390 -37.65 -14.55 53.55
N ARG A 391 -38.52 -13.98 54.39
CA ARG A 391 -39.81 -14.61 54.74
C ARG A 391 -40.71 -14.74 53.50
N THR A 392 -40.86 -13.69 52.70
CA THR A 392 -41.70 -13.76 51.49
C THR A 392 -41.14 -14.72 50.44
N ASP A 393 -39.81 -14.80 50.29
CA ASP A 393 -39.16 -15.76 49.39
C ASP A 393 -39.41 -17.20 49.86
N PHE A 394 -39.34 -17.43 51.17
CA PHE A 394 -39.64 -18.71 51.77
C PHE A 394 -41.12 -19.10 51.58
N ASP A 395 -42.05 -18.24 51.96
CA ASP A 395 -43.50 -18.50 51.88
C ASP A 395 -43.95 -18.80 50.44
N ASN A 396 -43.38 -18.10 49.45
CA ASN A 396 -43.73 -18.30 48.04
C ASN A 396 -43.16 -19.59 47.42
N ARG A 397 -42.07 -20.13 47.98
CA ARG A 397 -41.31 -21.24 47.38
C ARG A 397 -41.36 -22.55 48.14
N CYS A 398 -41.67 -22.54 49.43
CA CYS A 398 -41.55 -23.71 50.30
C CYS A 398 -42.41 -24.92 49.86
N HIS A 399 -43.47 -24.69 49.10
CA HIS A 399 -44.41 -25.73 48.64
C HIS A 399 -44.24 -26.18 47.18
N GLY A 400 -43.35 -25.57 46.40
CA GLY A 400 -43.16 -25.91 44.98
C GLY A 400 -41.98 -26.84 44.71
N ILE A 401 -41.86 -27.26 43.44
CA ILE A 401 -40.80 -28.17 42.99
C ILE A 401 -39.53 -27.37 42.67
N PRO A 402 -38.34 -27.84 43.07
CA PRO A 402 -37.07 -27.18 42.77
C PRO A 402 -36.87 -26.81 41.29
N GLY A 403 -36.67 -25.51 41.03
CA GLY A 403 -36.44 -24.97 39.68
C GLY A 403 -37.68 -24.37 39.00
N GLU A 404 -38.87 -24.59 39.53
CA GLU A 404 -40.08 -23.88 39.10
C GLU A 404 -40.18 -22.48 39.75
N LEU A 405 -40.97 -21.58 39.15
CA LEU A 405 -41.18 -20.22 39.66
C LEU A 405 -41.71 -20.20 41.10
N THR A 406 -42.51 -21.21 41.45
CA THR A 406 -43.15 -21.40 42.75
C THR A 406 -42.37 -22.31 43.70
N GLY A 407 -41.16 -22.76 43.32
CA GLY A 407 -40.37 -23.71 44.09
C GLY A 407 -38.99 -23.21 44.48
N PRO A 408 -38.26 -23.99 45.33
CA PRO A 408 -36.93 -23.64 45.77
C PRO A 408 -35.94 -23.55 44.60
N LEU A 409 -34.85 -22.79 44.78
CA LEU A 409 -33.83 -22.66 43.74
C LEU A 409 -33.11 -24.00 43.54
N SER A 410 -33.03 -24.48 42.30
CA SER A 410 -32.43 -25.78 41.98
C SER A 410 -30.89 -25.71 41.99
N GLY A 411 -30.28 -26.55 42.81
CA GLY A 411 -28.84 -26.80 42.87
C GLY A 411 -28.42 -27.91 41.92
N LYS A 412 -27.19 -27.82 41.41
CA LYS A 412 -26.63 -28.81 40.47
C LYS A 412 -26.47 -30.17 41.17
N ASN A 413 -27.03 -31.23 40.58
CA ASN A 413 -26.94 -32.60 41.07
C ASN A 413 -27.48 -32.84 42.49
N LEU A 414 -28.42 -32.01 42.95
CA LEU A 414 -29.16 -32.25 44.19
C LEU A 414 -30.48 -32.96 43.86
N SER A 415 -30.86 -33.92 44.70
CA SER A 415 -32.25 -34.41 44.71
C SER A 415 -33.15 -33.32 45.29
N GLU A 416 -34.45 -33.44 45.03
CA GLU A 416 -35.45 -32.48 45.49
C GLU A 416 -35.38 -32.20 47.00
N VAL A 417 -35.36 -33.26 47.81
CA VAL A 417 -35.29 -33.16 49.28
C VAL A 417 -34.01 -32.47 49.73
N VAL A 418 -32.85 -32.88 49.19
CA VAL A 418 -31.56 -32.30 49.57
C VAL A 418 -31.49 -30.84 49.12
N ASN A 419 -32.08 -30.52 47.98
CA ASN A 419 -32.15 -29.16 47.48
C ASN A 419 -32.96 -28.25 48.43
N ASN A 420 -34.11 -28.72 48.88
CA ASN A 420 -34.98 -27.97 49.80
C ASN A 420 -34.27 -27.69 51.13
N ILE A 421 -33.59 -28.70 51.70
CA ILE A 421 -32.80 -28.58 52.93
C ILE A 421 -31.63 -27.59 52.75
N VAL A 422 -30.88 -27.69 51.64
CA VAL A 422 -29.76 -26.77 51.38
C VAL A 422 -30.24 -25.34 51.18
N TRP A 423 -31.36 -25.15 50.47
CA TRP A 423 -31.95 -23.83 50.25
C TRP A 423 -32.38 -23.19 51.58
N VAL A 424 -33.08 -23.92 52.46
CA VAL A 424 -33.52 -23.36 53.74
C VAL A 424 -32.34 -23.07 54.67
N ARG A 425 -31.30 -23.92 54.72
CA ARG A 425 -30.07 -23.63 55.49
C ARG A 425 -29.34 -22.38 54.99
N GLN A 426 -29.37 -22.10 53.69
CA GLN A 426 -28.80 -20.86 53.15
C GLN A 426 -29.59 -19.63 53.62
N LEU A 427 -30.92 -19.72 53.73
CA LEU A 427 -31.74 -18.66 54.29
C LEU A 427 -31.49 -18.51 55.80
N GLU A 428 -31.37 -19.63 56.53
CA GLU A 428 -31.02 -19.65 57.96
C GLU A 428 -29.71 -18.90 58.23
N LEU A 429 -28.64 -19.24 57.50
CA LEU A 429 -27.33 -18.58 57.65
C LEU A 429 -27.40 -17.08 57.35
N LYS A 430 -28.16 -16.66 56.33
CA LYS A 430 -28.32 -15.24 56.00
C LYS A 430 -29.04 -14.48 57.11
N VAL A 431 -30.09 -15.06 57.69
CA VAL A 431 -30.83 -14.42 58.78
C VAL A 431 -29.97 -14.36 60.04
N ASP A 432 -29.29 -15.45 60.41
CA ASP A 432 -28.37 -15.51 61.55
C ASP A 432 -27.22 -14.49 61.44
N ASP A 433 -26.60 -14.38 60.26
CA ASP A 433 -25.59 -13.34 60.01
C ASP A 433 -26.17 -11.92 60.15
N THR A 434 -27.40 -11.70 59.69
CA THR A 434 -28.09 -10.41 59.83
C THR A 434 -28.32 -10.06 61.29
N ILE A 435 -28.71 -11.04 62.12
CA ILE A 435 -28.89 -10.88 63.58
C ILE A 435 -27.55 -10.49 64.23
N LYS A 436 -26.48 -11.26 63.99
CA LYS A 436 -25.16 -11.00 64.58
C LYS A 436 -24.62 -9.61 64.22
N ILE A 437 -24.87 -9.15 63.00
CA ILE A 437 -24.46 -7.81 62.55
C ILE A 437 -25.27 -6.73 63.28
N ALA A 438 -26.59 -6.91 63.36
CA ALA A 438 -27.47 -5.98 64.05
C ALA A 438 -27.15 -5.91 65.55
N GLU A 439 -26.90 -7.04 66.21
CA GLU A 439 -26.46 -7.10 67.61
C GLU A 439 -25.17 -6.31 67.83
N ALA A 440 -24.18 -6.50 66.95
CA ALA A 440 -22.88 -5.87 67.10
C ALA A 440 -22.91 -4.34 66.90
N LEU A 441 -23.89 -3.82 66.15
CA LEU A 441 -23.90 -2.44 65.67
C LEU A 441 -25.11 -1.62 66.09
N LEU A 442 -26.22 -2.22 66.51
CA LEU A 442 -27.55 -1.59 66.60
C LEU A 442 -28.32 -1.93 67.88
N PHE A 443 -27.73 -2.68 68.84
CA PHE A 443 -28.43 -3.20 70.02
C PHE A 443 -29.08 -2.13 70.93
N ASP A 444 -28.54 -0.91 70.94
CA ASP A 444 -29.00 0.25 71.70
C ASP A 444 -30.19 0.97 71.06
N LEU A 445 -30.51 0.66 69.80
CA LEU A 445 -31.65 1.28 69.10
C LEU A 445 -32.98 0.64 69.52
N SER A 446 -34.04 1.45 69.61
CA SER A 446 -35.37 0.99 70.04
C SER A 446 -35.98 -0.05 69.11
N GLY A 447 -35.76 0.06 67.80
CA GLY A 447 -36.27 -0.88 66.79
C GLY A 447 -35.58 -2.26 66.76
N PHE A 448 -34.44 -2.41 67.45
CA PHE A 448 -33.65 -3.64 67.41
C PHE A 448 -34.41 -4.84 67.99
N ARG A 449 -35.16 -4.65 69.09
CA ARG A 449 -35.93 -5.72 69.72
C ARG A 449 -37.00 -6.31 68.79
N SER A 450 -37.67 -5.46 68.02
CA SER A 450 -38.67 -5.92 67.04
C SER A 450 -38.03 -6.64 65.86
N PHE A 451 -36.87 -6.16 65.39
CA PHE A 451 -36.09 -6.84 64.36
C PHE A 451 -35.67 -8.24 64.82
N HIS A 452 -35.05 -8.34 66.00
CA HIS A 452 -34.52 -9.59 66.53
C HIS A 452 -35.62 -10.64 66.70
N ARG A 453 -36.77 -10.26 67.27
CA ARG A 453 -37.91 -11.16 67.42
C ARG A 453 -38.41 -11.69 66.07
N ASN A 454 -38.57 -10.84 65.07
CA ASN A 454 -39.04 -11.26 63.74
C ASN A 454 -38.04 -12.20 63.04
N ALA A 455 -36.74 -11.96 63.23
CA ALA A 455 -35.68 -12.78 62.68
C ALA A 455 -35.59 -14.15 63.38
N ASP A 456 -35.69 -14.20 64.70
CA ASP A 456 -35.76 -15.45 65.48
C ASP A 456 -36.98 -16.30 65.08
N ASP A 457 -38.16 -15.67 65.01
CA ASP A 457 -39.40 -16.35 64.60
C ASP A 457 -39.24 -16.98 63.20
N LEU A 458 -38.51 -16.34 62.29
CA LEU A 458 -38.21 -16.88 60.95
C LEU A 458 -37.18 -18.02 60.99
N LEU A 459 -36.15 -17.93 61.84
CA LEU A 459 -35.18 -19.01 62.03
C LEU A 459 -35.82 -20.28 62.58
N GLU A 460 -36.79 -20.15 63.51
CA GLU A 460 -37.56 -21.30 64.00
C GLU A 460 -38.37 -21.96 62.88
N GLN A 461 -39.03 -21.16 62.02
CA GLN A 461 -39.76 -21.68 60.85
C GLN A 461 -38.86 -22.44 59.88
N PHE A 462 -37.65 -21.93 59.62
CA PHE A 462 -36.67 -22.59 58.76
C PHE A 462 -36.22 -23.94 59.31
N LYS A 463 -35.96 -24.02 60.62
CA LYS A 463 -35.57 -25.28 61.29
C LYS A 463 -36.70 -26.31 61.27
N LEU A 464 -37.95 -25.88 61.41
CA LEU A 464 -39.11 -26.78 61.31
C LEU A 464 -39.25 -27.34 59.90
N TYR A 465 -39.16 -26.50 58.86
CA TYR A 465 -39.22 -26.94 57.46
C TYR A 465 -38.09 -27.92 57.11
N GLU A 466 -36.87 -27.66 57.57
CA GLU A 466 -35.75 -28.59 57.39
C GLU A 466 -36.04 -29.98 57.96
N GLN A 467 -36.61 -30.04 59.16
CA GLN A 467 -36.97 -31.30 59.83
C GLN A 467 -38.09 -32.02 59.07
N GLU A 468 -39.15 -31.30 58.66
CA GLU A 468 -40.26 -31.87 57.90
C GLU A 468 -39.81 -32.50 56.58
N GLN A 469 -38.95 -31.82 55.80
CA GLN A 469 -38.42 -32.36 54.54
C GLN A 469 -37.62 -33.66 54.73
N PHE A 470 -36.83 -33.75 55.81
CA PHE A 470 -36.08 -34.95 56.11
C PHE A 470 -37.00 -36.11 56.56
N ASP A 471 -37.99 -35.82 57.39
CA ASP A 471 -38.93 -36.81 57.91
C ASP A 471 -39.83 -37.39 56.81
N ASP A 472 -40.31 -36.54 55.88
CA ASP A 472 -41.11 -36.96 54.73
C ASP A 472 -40.30 -37.85 53.79
N TRP A 473 -39.07 -37.46 53.44
CA TRP A 473 -38.16 -38.31 52.67
C TRP A 473 -37.92 -39.66 53.33
N SER A 474 -37.67 -39.67 54.64
CA SER A 474 -37.44 -40.89 55.42
C SER A 474 -38.64 -41.84 55.34
N ARG A 475 -39.86 -41.29 55.46
CA ARG A 475 -41.12 -42.03 55.35
C ARG A 475 -41.33 -42.59 53.93
N ASP A 476 -41.09 -41.77 52.91
CA ASP A 476 -41.28 -42.14 51.51
C ASP A 476 -40.34 -43.26 51.08
N ILE A 477 -39.05 -43.16 51.41
CA ILE A 477 -38.09 -44.22 51.10
C ILE A 477 -38.42 -45.51 51.86
N GLN A 478 -38.80 -45.44 53.13
CA GLN A 478 -39.20 -46.63 53.88
C GLN A 478 -40.47 -47.29 53.33
N SER A 479 -41.42 -46.50 52.83
CA SER A 479 -42.62 -47.05 52.17
C SER A 479 -42.25 -47.69 50.82
N GLY A 480 -41.39 -47.05 50.03
CA GLY A 480 -40.91 -47.58 48.76
C GLY A 480 -40.08 -48.86 48.89
N LEU A 481 -39.30 -49.01 49.98
CA LEU A 481 -38.60 -50.26 50.30
C LEU A 481 -39.54 -51.45 50.56
N SER A 482 -40.79 -51.17 50.92
CA SER A 482 -41.81 -52.20 51.19
C SER A 482 -42.58 -52.61 49.92
N ASP A 483 -42.48 -51.84 48.82
CA ASP A 483 -43.09 -52.14 47.53
C ASP A 483 -42.08 -52.74 46.55
N SER A 484 -42.32 -53.96 46.06
CA SER A 484 -41.44 -54.64 45.09
C SER A 484 -41.43 -53.99 43.71
N ARG A 485 -42.40 -53.13 43.39
CA ARG A 485 -42.48 -52.42 42.09
C ARG A 485 -41.77 -51.06 42.09
N SER A 486 -41.35 -50.55 43.24
CA SER A 486 -40.70 -49.24 43.37
C SER A 486 -39.29 -49.18 42.76
N GLY A 487 -38.70 -50.34 42.46
CA GLY A 487 -37.34 -50.47 41.93
C GLY A 487 -36.25 -50.17 42.97
N LEU A 488 -36.59 -50.03 44.26
CA LEU A 488 -35.66 -49.82 45.37
C LEU A 488 -35.10 -51.14 45.95
N CYS A 489 -35.64 -52.28 45.52
CA CYS A 489 -35.17 -53.61 45.89
C CYS A 489 -34.40 -54.25 44.72
N ILE A 490 -33.14 -54.61 44.95
CA ILE A 490 -32.37 -55.44 44.02
C ILE A 490 -32.75 -56.89 44.30
N GLU A 491 -33.53 -57.51 43.42
CA GLU A 491 -33.77 -58.95 43.48
C GLU A 491 -32.50 -59.68 43.03
N ALA A 492 -31.81 -60.28 44.00
CA ALA A 492 -30.59 -61.08 43.86
C ALA A 492 -30.59 -62.05 42.67
N ASN A 493 -31.74 -62.70 42.40
CA ASN A 493 -31.92 -63.73 41.37
C ASN A 493 -32.42 -63.20 40.01
N SER A 494 -32.59 -61.89 39.84
CA SER A 494 -33.12 -61.29 38.61
C SER A 494 -32.10 -61.27 37.46
N ARG A 495 -32.58 -61.26 36.22
CA ARG A 495 -31.73 -61.11 35.01
C ARG A 495 -31.04 -59.76 35.04
N ILE A 496 -29.80 -59.68 34.54
CA ILE A 496 -29.03 -58.44 34.54
C ILE A 496 -29.34 -57.59 33.31
N MET A 497 -29.46 -58.22 32.13
CA MET A 497 -29.78 -57.56 30.85
C MET A 497 -30.74 -58.39 30.00
N GLU A 498 -31.64 -57.71 29.31
CA GLU A 498 -32.58 -58.31 28.37
C GLU A 498 -32.66 -57.48 27.08
N LEU A 499 -32.72 -58.16 25.93
CA LEU A 499 -33.05 -57.54 24.65
C LEU A 499 -34.57 -57.54 24.52
N ASP A 500 -35.17 -56.36 24.40
CA ASP A 500 -36.62 -56.25 24.22
C ASP A 500 -37.03 -56.94 22.91
N PRO A 501 -37.96 -57.92 22.93
CA PRO A 501 -38.42 -58.59 21.73
C PRO A 501 -39.17 -57.68 20.74
N ASN A 502 -39.67 -56.53 21.17
CA ASN A 502 -40.45 -55.62 20.31
C ASN A 502 -39.57 -54.59 19.58
N ASP A 503 -38.58 -54.03 20.26
CA ASP A 503 -37.79 -52.87 19.83
C ASP A 503 -36.27 -53.18 19.73
N GLY A 504 -35.84 -54.39 20.09
CA GLY A 504 -34.43 -54.82 19.98
C GLY A 504 -33.47 -54.09 20.93
N ALA A 505 -33.99 -53.25 21.83
CA ALA A 505 -33.22 -52.42 22.74
C ALA A 505 -32.71 -53.22 23.95
N LEU A 506 -31.47 -52.96 24.36
CA LEU A 506 -30.89 -53.57 25.55
C LEU A 506 -31.36 -52.83 26.82
N LYS A 507 -32.03 -53.53 27.74
CA LYS A 507 -32.49 -53.01 29.04
C LYS A 507 -31.70 -53.66 30.18
N VAL A 508 -31.24 -52.85 31.14
CA VAL A 508 -30.49 -53.30 32.33
C VAL A 508 -31.42 -53.27 33.54
N HIS A 509 -31.52 -54.35 34.31
CA HIS A 509 -32.35 -54.43 35.52
C HIS A 509 -31.65 -53.80 36.73
N TYR A 510 -31.46 -52.48 36.68
CA TYR A 510 -31.01 -51.66 37.81
C TYR A 510 -31.71 -50.30 37.73
N SER A 511 -32.61 -50.03 38.67
CA SER A 511 -33.42 -48.79 38.67
C SER A 511 -32.54 -47.55 38.82
N ASP A 512 -32.86 -46.49 38.08
CA ASP A 512 -32.22 -45.18 38.25
C ASP A 512 -32.50 -44.57 39.63
N ARG A 513 -33.62 -44.93 40.27
CA ARG A 513 -33.98 -44.45 41.62
C ARG A 513 -32.96 -44.89 42.67
N LEU A 514 -32.32 -46.05 42.52
CA LEU A 514 -31.25 -46.51 43.43
C LEU A 514 -30.02 -45.61 43.37
N VAL A 515 -29.67 -45.08 42.19
CA VAL A 515 -28.56 -44.15 42.04
C VAL A 515 -28.87 -42.82 42.74
N ILE A 516 -30.13 -42.38 42.67
CA ILE A 516 -30.60 -41.16 43.34
C ILE A 516 -30.57 -41.36 44.86
N LEU A 517 -31.06 -42.50 45.37
CA LEU A 517 -31.04 -42.84 46.80
C LEU A 517 -29.61 -42.84 47.38
N LEU A 518 -28.64 -43.41 46.65
CA LEU A 518 -27.23 -43.39 47.06
C LEU A 518 -26.69 -41.96 47.24
N ARG A 519 -27.12 -41.03 46.38
CA ARG A 519 -26.74 -39.62 46.48
C ARG A 519 -27.43 -38.95 47.67
N GLU A 520 -28.73 -39.16 47.83
CA GLU A 520 -29.53 -38.65 48.95
C GLU A 520 -28.93 -39.06 50.30
N VAL A 521 -28.67 -40.35 50.51
CA VAL A 521 -28.08 -40.88 51.77
C VAL A 521 -26.72 -40.25 52.07
N ARG A 522 -25.85 -40.15 51.05
CA ARG A 522 -24.53 -39.52 51.20
C ARG A 522 -24.64 -38.03 51.55
N GLN A 523 -25.51 -37.31 50.87
CA GLN A 523 -25.68 -35.87 51.05
C GLN A 523 -26.32 -35.55 52.40
N LEU A 524 -27.37 -36.27 52.80
CA LEU A 524 -28.05 -36.08 54.08
C LEU A 524 -27.13 -36.45 55.26
N SER A 525 -26.34 -37.52 55.15
CA SER A 525 -25.34 -37.86 56.16
C SER A 525 -24.25 -36.78 56.30
N ALA A 526 -23.79 -36.21 55.18
CA ALA A 526 -22.82 -35.10 55.21
C ALA A 526 -23.41 -33.81 55.81
N LEU A 527 -24.72 -33.62 55.70
CA LEU A 527 -25.44 -32.50 56.33
C LEU A 527 -25.69 -32.71 57.83
N GLY A 528 -25.31 -33.86 58.40
CA GLY A 528 -25.42 -34.16 59.83
C GLY A 528 -26.70 -34.91 60.24
N PHE A 529 -27.52 -35.36 59.28
CA PHE A 529 -28.72 -36.15 59.59
C PHE A 529 -28.40 -37.61 59.90
N VAL A 530 -29.15 -38.19 60.84
CA VAL A 530 -29.04 -39.60 61.21
C VAL A 530 -29.93 -40.44 60.30
N ILE A 531 -29.31 -41.19 59.38
CA ILE A 531 -30.03 -42.01 58.40
C ILE A 531 -30.60 -43.29 59.06
N PRO A 532 -31.89 -43.63 58.85
CA PRO A 532 -32.47 -44.88 59.35
C PRO A 532 -31.73 -46.14 58.86
N ALA A 533 -31.50 -47.09 59.76
CA ALA A 533 -30.69 -48.29 59.49
C ALA A 533 -31.16 -49.12 58.28
N LYS A 534 -32.48 -49.22 58.05
CA LYS A 534 -33.04 -49.94 56.89
C LYS A 534 -32.64 -49.31 55.55
N ILE A 535 -32.68 -47.97 55.46
CA ILE A 535 -32.28 -47.21 54.27
C ILE A 535 -30.77 -47.37 54.05
N GLN A 536 -29.98 -47.27 55.12
CA GLN A 536 -28.53 -47.42 55.07
C GLN A 536 -28.11 -48.80 54.55
N GLN A 537 -28.79 -49.87 54.97
CA GLN A 537 -28.52 -51.23 54.49
C GLN A 537 -28.74 -51.37 52.98
N VAL A 538 -29.85 -50.85 52.46
CA VAL A 538 -30.18 -50.90 51.02
C VAL A 538 -29.20 -50.05 50.22
N ALA A 539 -28.85 -48.86 50.70
CA ALA A 539 -27.82 -48.03 50.10
C ALA A 539 -26.47 -48.77 50.02
N ASN A 540 -26.05 -49.45 51.10
CA ASN A 540 -24.81 -50.24 51.10
C ASN A 540 -24.85 -51.40 50.08
N ILE A 541 -26.01 -52.06 49.90
CA ILE A 541 -26.19 -53.12 48.90
C ILE A 541 -26.15 -52.54 47.48
N ALA A 542 -26.89 -51.46 47.21
CA ALA A 542 -26.91 -50.79 45.92
C ALA A 542 -25.51 -50.26 45.53
N GLN A 543 -24.75 -49.74 46.48
CA GLN A 543 -23.40 -49.25 46.26
C GLN A 543 -22.44 -50.33 45.75
N LYS A 544 -22.58 -51.59 46.20
CA LYS A 544 -21.74 -52.72 45.76
C LYS A 544 -21.85 -53.01 44.27
N PHE A 545 -23.05 -52.76 43.69
CA PHE A 545 -23.38 -53.11 42.30
C PHE A 545 -23.52 -51.91 41.37
N CYS A 546 -23.58 -50.69 41.92
CA CYS A 546 -23.76 -49.45 41.17
C CYS A 546 -22.70 -49.26 40.08
N LYS A 547 -21.43 -49.56 40.37
CA LYS A 547 -20.33 -49.43 39.38
C LYS A 547 -20.57 -50.35 38.18
N GLN A 548 -20.89 -51.61 38.45
CA GLN A 548 -21.17 -52.63 37.43
C GLN A 548 -22.42 -52.24 36.62
N ALA A 549 -23.49 -51.80 37.28
CA ALA A 549 -24.72 -51.35 36.64
C ALA A 549 -24.52 -50.14 35.70
N ILE A 550 -23.70 -49.16 36.09
CA ILE A 550 -23.37 -48.01 35.24
C ILE A 550 -22.66 -48.46 33.96
N ILE A 551 -21.66 -49.34 34.08
CA ILE A 551 -20.92 -49.87 32.92
C ILE A 551 -21.88 -50.61 31.98
N LEU A 552 -22.78 -51.41 32.53
CA LEU A 552 -23.79 -52.12 31.75
C LEU A 552 -24.76 -51.17 31.03
N LYS A 553 -25.20 -50.10 31.70
CA LYS A 553 -26.02 -49.05 31.07
C LYS A 553 -25.28 -48.33 29.96
N GLN A 554 -23.97 -48.08 30.11
CA GLN A 554 -23.13 -47.50 29.06
C GLN A 554 -23.04 -48.41 27.84
N VAL A 555 -22.82 -49.71 28.05
CA VAL A 555 -22.77 -50.71 26.97
C VAL A 555 -24.14 -50.85 26.29
N ALA A 556 -25.23 -50.85 27.06
CA ALA A 556 -26.59 -50.86 26.53
C ALA A 556 -26.90 -49.63 25.69
N HIS A 557 -26.57 -48.44 26.20
CA HIS A 557 -26.73 -47.19 25.46
C HIS A 557 -25.88 -47.17 24.19
N PHE A 558 -24.63 -47.65 24.25
CA PHE A 558 -23.78 -47.80 23.07
C PHE A 558 -24.44 -48.67 22.01
N TYR A 559 -24.94 -49.85 22.39
CA TYR A 559 -25.63 -50.76 21.46
C TYR A 559 -26.89 -50.14 20.86
N ASN A 560 -27.71 -49.48 21.67
CA ASN A 560 -28.96 -48.86 21.20
C ASN A 560 -28.71 -47.64 20.29
N SER A 561 -27.52 -47.03 20.35
CA SER A 561 -27.16 -45.84 19.55
C SER A 561 -26.22 -46.11 18.39
N ILE A 562 -25.52 -47.26 18.37
CA ILE A 562 -24.50 -47.52 17.34
C ILE A 562 -25.12 -47.61 15.94
N ASP A 563 -26.33 -48.14 15.78
CA ASP A 563 -27.00 -48.21 14.47
C ASP A 563 -27.27 -46.82 13.88
N GLN A 564 -27.64 -45.84 14.71
CA GLN A 564 -27.76 -44.43 14.28
C GLN A 564 -26.42 -43.85 13.85
N GLN A 565 -25.33 -44.37 14.41
CA GLN A 565 -23.97 -43.98 14.03
C GLN A 565 -23.42 -44.80 12.86
N MET A 566 -24.04 -45.88 12.38
CA MET A 566 -23.51 -46.62 11.25
C MET A 566 -23.91 -45.94 9.93
N ILE A 567 -22.95 -45.73 9.03
CA ILE A 567 -23.25 -45.25 7.68
C ILE A 567 -23.94 -46.40 6.93
N GLN A 568 -25.11 -46.12 6.32
CA GLN A 568 -25.94 -47.15 5.69
C GLN A 568 -25.18 -48.00 4.66
N SER A 569 -24.35 -47.39 3.82
CA SER A 569 -23.53 -48.09 2.81
C SER A 569 -22.41 -48.96 3.40
N GLN A 570 -22.07 -48.78 4.67
CA GLN A 570 -21.01 -49.51 5.38
C GLN A 570 -21.57 -50.53 6.39
N ARG A 571 -22.91 -50.57 6.61
CA ARG A 571 -23.56 -51.50 7.54
C ARG A 571 -23.19 -52.98 7.31
N PRO A 572 -23.14 -53.50 6.06
CA PRO A 572 -22.75 -54.89 5.82
C PRO A 572 -21.36 -55.23 6.38
N MET A 573 -20.41 -54.28 6.33
CA MET A 573 -19.04 -54.47 6.79
C MET A 573 -18.90 -54.58 8.32
N MET A 574 -19.91 -54.15 9.08
CA MET A 574 -19.94 -54.20 10.55
C MET A 574 -20.92 -55.26 11.08
N LEU A 575 -21.68 -55.91 10.20
CA LEU A 575 -22.73 -56.86 10.56
C LEU A 575 -22.17 -58.06 11.35
N GLN A 576 -21.02 -58.59 10.95
CA GLN A 576 -20.38 -59.71 11.65
C GLN A 576 -19.98 -59.34 13.09
N SER A 577 -19.47 -58.13 13.30
CA SER A 577 -19.12 -57.62 14.64
C SER A 577 -20.34 -57.34 15.51
N ALA A 578 -21.42 -56.83 14.91
CA ALA A 578 -22.71 -56.63 15.61
C ALA A 578 -23.36 -57.97 16.01
N LEU A 579 -23.36 -58.96 15.12
CA LEU A 579 -23.86 -60.32 15.42
C LEU A 579 -23.02 -61.00 16.50
N ALA A 580 -21.69 -60.82 16.49
CA ALA A 580 -20.82 -61.34 17.56
C ALA A 580 -21.12 -60.68 18.92
N PHE A 581 -21.47 -59.39 18.94
CA PHE A 581 -21.92 -58.70 20.15
C PHE A 581 -23.27 -59.26 20.64
N GLU A 582 -24.24 -59.44 19.76
CA GLU A 582 -25.53 -60.05 20.12
C GLU A 582 -25.40 -61.49 20.61
N GLN A 583 -24.47 -62.28 20.06
CA GLN A 583 -24.22 -63.66 20.50
C GLN A 583 -23.74 -63.71 21.95
N ILE A 584 -22.97 -62.73 22.43
CA ILE A 584 -22.56 -62.64 23.84
C ILE A 584 -23.76 -62.42 24.77
N ILE A 585 -24.79 -61.72 24.29
CA ILE A 585 -26.05 -61.46 25.02
C ILE A 585 -27.05 -62.62 24.87
N LYS A 586 -27.07 -63.30 23.71
CA LYS A 586 -27.97 -64.43 23.43
C LYS A 586 -27.47 -65.75 24.02
N ASN A 587 -26.16 -65.94 24.18
CA ASN A 587 -25.59 -67.14 24.83
C ASN A 587 -25.85 -67.19 26.34
N SER A 588 -26.47 -66.14 26.92
CA SER A 588 -27.09 -66.13 28.25
C SER A 588 -28.57 -66.52 28.26
N LYS A 589 -29.15 -67.02 27.14
CA LYS A 589 -30.55 -67.49 27.08
C LYS A 589 -30.73 -68.91 27.64
N PRO A 590 -31.87 -69.22 28.28
CA PRO A 590 -32.15 -70.54 28.84
C PRO A 590 -32.57 -71.48 27.71
N GLY A 591 -31.68 -72.38 27.29
CA GLY A 591 -32.02 -73.36 26.26
C GLY A 591 -30.96 -74.41 25.91
N ALA A 592 -29.71 -74.29 26.39
CA ALA A 592 -28.70 -75.30 26.12
C ALA A 592 -27.71 -75.45 27.29
N GLY A 593 -28.00 -76.38 28.20
CA GLY A 593 -27.07 -76.90 29.21
C GLY A 593 -26.84 -76.00 30.44
N GLU A 594 -26.78 -76.61 31.63
CA GLU A 594 -26.52 -75.99 32.93
C GLU A 594 -25.15 -75.27 33.02
N LYS A 595 -25.01 -74.10 32.40
CA LYS A 595 -23.93 -73.15 32.72
C LYS A 595 -24.50 -71.73 32.88
N SER A 596 -24.75 -71.39 34.14
CA SER A 596 -24.69 -70.07 34.77
C SER A 596 -25.50 -68.91 34.16
N GLN A 597 -26.74 -68.73 34.63
CA GLN A 597 -27.42 -67.43 34.58
C GLN A 597 -26.62 -66.44 35.44
N ILE A 598 -26.12 -65.35 34.83
CA ILE A 598 -25.34 -64.34 35.55
C ILE A 598 -26.32 -63.48 36.36
N THR A 599 -26.21 -63.52 37.68
CA THR A 599 -27.04 -62.79 38.65
C THR A 599 -26.21 -61.75 39.42
N TRP A 600 -26.87 -60.86 40.16
CA TRP A 600 -26.19 -59.85 40.98
C TRP A 600 -25.40 -60.47 42.15
N ASP A 601 -25.67 -61.72 42.51
CA ASP A 601 -25.03 -62.39 43.66
C ASP A 601 -23.55 -62.75 43.47
N ASN A 602 -23.05 -62.83 42.23
CA ASN A 602 -21.66 -63.17 41.95
C ASN A 602 -20.89 -62.03 41.25
N PRO A 603 -20.25 -61.11 42.00
CA PRO A 603 -19.59 -59.94 41.43
C PRO A 603 -18.40 -60.28 40.51
N LYS A 604 -17.72 -61.42 40.72
CA LYS A 604 -16.56 -61.82 39.90
C LYS A 604 -16.97 -62.33 38.52
N GLU A 605 -18.04 -63.12 38.44
CA GLU A 605 -18.59 -63.58 37.16
C GLU A 605 -19.23 -62.43 36.37
N LEU A 606 -19.88 -61.50 37.07
CA LEU A 606 -20.41 -60.27 36.49
C LEU A 606 -19.31 -59.40 35.86
N GLU A 607 -18.17 -59.23 36.54
CA GLU A 607 -17.05 -58.44 36.01
C GLU A 607 -16.42 -59.08 34.76
N GLY A 608 -16.24 -60.40 34.75
CA GLY A 608 -15.77 -61.12 33.56
C GLY A 608 -16.73 -61.04 32.37
N TYR A 609 -18.04 -61.02 32.62
CA TYR A 609 -19.05 -60.82 31.58
C TYR A 609 -19.08 -59.38 31.05
N ILE A 610 -18.99 -58.39 31.94
CA ILE A 610 -18.85 -56.98 31.57
C ILE A 610 -17.65 -56.78 30.65
N GLN A 611 -16.50 -57.38 30.98
CA GLN A 611 -15.28 -57.24 30.17
C GLN A 611 -15.43 -57.85 28.76
N LYS A 612 -16.11 -58.99 28.63
CA LYS A 612 -16.43 -59.59 27.31
C LYS A 612 -17.37 -58.71 26.49
N LEU A 613 -18.37 -58.10 27.13
CA LEU A 613 -19.28 -57.17 26.46
C LEU A 613 -18.59 -55.85 26.06
N GLN A 614 -17.76 -55.29 26.94
CA GLN A 614 -16.99 -54.08 26.66
C GLN A 614 -16.01 -54.30 25.50
N SER A 615 -15.26 -55.40 25.50
CA SER A 615 -14.33 -55.70 24.40
C SER A 615 -15.04 -55.87 23.05
N ALA A 616 -16.22 -56.49 23.04
CA ALA A 616 -17.03 -56.61 21.82
C ALA A 616 -17.61 -55.25 21.35
N ALA A 617 -18.09 -54.41 22.28
CA ALA A 617 -18.53 -53.06 22.00
C ALA A 617 -17.40 -52.17 21.47
N GLU A 618 -16.22 -52.24 22.09
CA GLU A 618 -15.02 -51.51 21.68
C GLU A 618 -14.58 -51.91 20.28
N ARG A 619 -14.55 -53.22 19.97
CA ARG A 619 -14.23 -53.70 18.62
C ARG A 619 -15.18 -53.08 17.58
N LEU A 620 -16.49 -53.18 17.81
CA LEU A 620 -17.50 -52.58 16.93
C LEU A 620 -17.35 -51.05 16.81
N ALA A 621 -17.05 -50.36 17.92
CA ALA A 621 -16.82 -48.92 17.94
C ALA A 621 -15.58 -48.54 17.13
N THR A 622 -14.48 -49.30 17.25
CA THR A 622 -13.25 -49.03 16.51
C THR A 622 -13.41 -49.26 15.00
N GLU A 623 -14.12 -50.31 14.60
CA GLU A 623 -14.46 -50.58 13.21
C GLU A 623 -15.33 -49.44 12.63
N ASN A 624 -16.39 -49.04 13.33
CA ASN A 624 -17.25 -47.92 12.89
C ASN A 624 -16.46 -46.60 12.76
N ARG A 625 -15.60 -46.28 13.75
CA ARG A 625 -14.75 -45.06 13.69
C ARG A 625 -13.80 -45.10 12.49
N LYS A 626 -13.16 -46.24 12.21
CA LYS A 626 -12.25 -46.41 11.07
C LYS A 626 -13.01 -46.25 9.75
N LEU A 627 -14.15 -46.91 9.60
CA LEU A 627 -14.97 -46.84 8.39
C LEU A 627 -15.53 -45.44 8.14
N ARG A 628 -15.99 -44.74 9.20
CA ARG A 628 -16.39 -43.33 9.12
C ARG A 628 -15.23 -42.43 8.68
N LYS A 629 -14.02 -42.63 9.22
CA LYS A 629 -12.84 -41.86 8.82
C LYS A 629 -12.54 -42.04 7.33
N TRP A 630 -12.52 -43.28 6.85
CA TRP A 630 -12.35 -43.56 5.42
C TRP A 630 -13.46 -42.95 4.57
N HIS A 631 -14.71 -42.97 5.06
CA HIS A 631 -15.83 -42.32 4.37
C HIS A 631 -15.60 -40.81 4.22
N VAL A 632 -15.19 -40.12 5.29
CA VAL A 632 -14.88 -38.68 5.25
C VAL A 632 -13.72 -38.39 4.30
N THR A 633 -12.64 -39.18 4.34
CA THR A 633 -11.51 -39.02 3.41
C THR A 633 -11.97 -39.15 1.95
N PHE A 634 -12.87 -40.10 1.66
CA PHE A 634 -13.41 -40.26 0.31
C PHE A 634 -14.35 -39.11 -0.07
N CYS A 635 -15.16 -38.58 0.86
CA CYS A 635 -15.96 -37.37 0.65
C CYS A 635 -15.07 -36.22 0.19
N GLU A 636 -14.01 -35.93 0.94
CA GLU A 636 -13.07 -34.84 0.65
C GLU A 636 -12.46 -34.98 -0.74
N LYS A 637 -12.03 -36.20 -1.11
CA LYS A 637 -11.44 -36.48 -2.43
C LYS A 637 -12.44 -36.30 -3.56
N VAL A 638 -13.68 -36.77 -3.42
CA VAL A 638 -14.72 -36.60 -4.45
C VAL A 638 -15.12 -35.13 -4.60
N VAL A 639 -15.20 -34.37 -3.51
CA VAL A 639 -15.47 -32.91 -3.57
C VAL A 639 -14.32 -32.15 -4.24
N VAL A 640 -13.07 -32.55 -4.02
CA VAL A 640 -11.93 -31.98 -4.75
C VAL A 640 -12.05 -32.28 -6.25
N LEU A 641 -12.40 -33.51 -6.62
CA LEU A 641 -12.58 -33.90 -8.02
C LEU A 641 -13.69 -33.09 -8.70
N MET A 642 -14.77 -32.74 -8.01
CA MET A 642 -15.83 -31.86 -8.53
C MET A 642 -15.34 -30.50 -9.03
N ASN A 643 -14.17 -30.02 -8.58
CA ASN A 643 -13.60 -28.72 -8.96
C ASN A 643 -12.44 -28.82 -9.96
N ILE A 644 -12.09 -30.03 -10.42
CA ILE A 644 -10.98 -30.24 -11.34
C ILE A 644 -11.51 -30.30 -12.77
N ASP A 645 -10.94 -29.47 -13.65
CA ASP A 645 -11.28 -29.45 -15.07
C ASP A 645 -10.86 -30.75 -15.77
N LEU A 646 -11.82 -31.41 -16.44
CA LEU A 646 -11.61 -32.68 -17.13
C LEU A 646 -10.67 -32.60 -18.34
N LEU A 647 -10.61 -31.44 -19.02
CA LEU A 647 -9.81 -31.21 -20.24
C LEU A 647 -8.37 -30.84 -19.90
N ARG A 648 -8.20 -29.84 -19.03
CA ARG A 648 -6.87 -29.28 -18.72
C ARG A 648 -6.09 -30.12 -17.71
N GLN A 649 -6.79 -30.78 -16.78
CA GLN A 649 -6.17 -31.46 -15.63
C GLN A 649 -6.56 -32.95 -15.54
N GLN A 650 -6.64 -33.63 -16.69
CA GLN A 650 -6.98 -35.06 -16.77
C GLN A 650 -6.11 -35.95 -15.86
N GLN A 651 -4.82 -35.62 -15.68
CA GLN A 651 -3.93 -36.39 -14.83
C GLN A 651 -4.36 -36.33 -13.35
N ARG A 652 -4.78 -35.17 -12.85
CA ARG A 652 -5.24 -35.05 -11.46
C ARG A 652 -6.51 -35.85 -11.19
N TRP A 653 -7.39 -35.96 -12.18
CA TRP A 653 -8.54 -36.86 -12.12
C TRP A 653 -8.14 -38.33 -12.00
N LYS A 654 -7.11 -38.76 -12.75
CA LYS A 654 -6.56 -40.12 -12.66
C LYS A 654 -5.91 -40.37 -11.30
N ASP A 655 -5.13 -39.43 -10.80
CA ASP A 655 -4.46 -39.53 -9.51
C ASP A 655 -5.47 -39.62 -8.36
N GLY A 656 -6.49 -38.74 -8.34
CA GLY A 656 -7.54 -38.78 -7.32
C GLY A 656 -8.38 -40.06 -7.37
N LEU A 657 -8.65 -40.60 -8.56
CA LEU A 657 -9.32 -41.90 -8.70
C LEU A 657 -8.43 -43.05 -8.21
N GLN A 658 -7.13 -43.01 -8.49
CA GLN A 658 -6.18 -44.00 -8.03
C GLN A 658 -6.05 -43.99 -6.50
N GLU A 659 -6.04 -42.81 -5.87
CA GLU A 659 -6.06 -42.68 -4.41
C GLU A 659 -7.31 -43.32 -3.78
N LEU A 660 -8.50 -43.13 -4.39
CA LEU A 660 -9.73 -43.79 -3.93
C LEU A 660 -9.64 -45.32 -4.03
N ARG A 661 -9.08 -45.84 -5.13
CA ARG A 661 -8.86 -47.30 -5.30
C ARG A 661 -7.85 -47.85 -4.29
N THR A 662 -6.75 -47.14 -4.06
CA THR A 662 -5.75 -47.50 -3.05
C THR A 662 -6.35 -47.45 -1.65
N GLY A 663 -7.22 -46.47 -1.36
CA GLY A 663 -7.96 -46.39 -0.12
C GLY A 663 -8.85 -47.61 0.11
N LEU A 664 -9.56 -48.07 -0.92
CA LEU A 664 -10.37 -49.29 -0.82
C LEU A 664 -9.52 -50.54 -0.61
N ALA A 665 -8.42 -50.67 -1.36
CA ALA A 665 -7.49 -51.80 -1.17
C ALA A 665 -6.91 -51.82 0.26
N SER A 666 -6.66 -50.65 0.85
CA SER A 666 -6.22 -50.55 2.25
C SER A 666 -7.30 -50.99 3.25
N VAL A 667 -8.57 -50.72 2.96
CA VAL A 667 -9.69 -51.20 3.79
C VAL A 667 -9.84 -52.72 3.66
N GLU A 668 -9.74 -53.27 2.45
CA GLU A 668 -9.77 -54.72 2.24
C GLU A 668 -8.61 -55.43 2.97
N ALA A 669 -7.40 -54.87 2.92
CA ALA A 669 -6.24 -55.39 3.65
C ALA A 669 -6.40 -55.37 5.19
N GLN A 670 -7.35 -54.60 5.72
CA GLN A 670 -7.67 -54.56 7.16
C GLN A 670 -8.63 -55.69 7.59
N GLY A 671 -9.01 -56.59 6.68
CA GLY A 671 -9.78 -57.80 6.98
C GLY A 671 -11.29 -57.67 6.70
N PHE A 672 -11.75 -56.60 6.05
CA PHE A 672 -13.12 -56.49 5.58
C PHE A 672 -13.31 -57.29 4.28
N GLN A 673 -14.37 -58.10 4.19
CA GLN A 673 -14.61 -58.93 2.99
C GLN A 673 -15.01 -58.07 1.78
N ALA A 674 -14.54 -58.43 0.60
CA ALA A 674 -14.87 -57.75 -0.65
C ALA A 674 -16.39 -57.74 -0.96
N SER A 675 -17.12 -58.79 -0.55
CA SER A 675 -18.58 -58.88 -0.66
C SER A 675 -19.29 -57.79 0.13
N ASP A 676 -18.80 -57.48 1.34
CA ASP A 676 -19.42 -56.52 2.26
C ASP A 676 -19.13 -55.07 1.85
N MET A 677 -18.04 -54.87 1.10
CA MET A 677 -17.65 -53.58 0.54
C MET A 677 -18.46 -53.16 -0.70
N HIS A 678 -19.23 -54.07 -1.30
CA HIS A 678 -19.96 -53.83 -2.55
C HIS A 678 -20.92 -52.64 -2.45
N ALA A 679 -21.73 -52.56 -1.38
CA ALA A 679 -22.65 -51.44 -1.15
C ALA A 679 -21.92 -50.09 -1.03
N TRP A 680 -20.71 -50.09 -0.45
CA TRP A 680 -19.89 -48.89 -0.29
C TRP A 680 -19.18 -48.48 -1.59
N LYS A 681 -18.66 -49.46 -2.36
CA LYS A 681 -18.14 -49.26 -3.73
C LYS A 681 -19.20 -48.64 -4.64
N GLN A 682 -20.42 -49.16 -4.62
CA GLN A 682 -21.54 -48.63 -5.39
C GLN A 682 -21.90 -47.20 -4.98
N HIS A 683 -21.98 -46.91 -3.68
CA HIS A 683 -22.24 -45.54 -3.20
C HIS A 683 -21.22 -44.54 -3.78
N TRP A 684 -19.92 -44.88 -3.72
CA TRP A 684 -18.88 -43.99 -4.25
C TRP A 684 -18.87 -43.85 -5.75
N ASN A 685 -19.20 -44.91 -6.50
CA ASN A 685 -19.41 -44.78 -7.94
C ASN A 685 -20.51 -43.76 -8.28
N HIS A 686 -21.62 -43.74 -7.52
CA HIS A 686 -22.67 -42.74 -7.73
C HIS A 686 -22.23 -41.31 -7.38
N GLN A 687 -21.39 -41.12 -6.36
CA GLN A 687 -20.85 -39.78 -6.06
C GLN A 687 -19.83 -39.33 -7.11
N LEU A 688 -18.96 -40.24 -7.57
CA LEU A 688 -18.06 -39.99 -8.69
C LEU A 688 -18.82 -39.69 -9.98
N TYR A 689 -19.97 -40.34 -10.21
CA TYR A 689 -20.83 -40.06 -11.35
C TYR A 689 -21.30 -38.60 -11.33
N LYS A 690 -21.80 -38.11 -10.19
CA LYS A 690 -22.21 -36.71 -10.04
C LYS A 690 -21.05 -35.74 -10.27
N ALA A 691 -19.87 -36.05 -9.73
CA ALA A 691 -18.69 -35.20 -9.89
C ALA A 691 -18.23 -35.14 -11.34
N LEU A 692 -18.19 -36.30 -12.01
CA LEU A 692 -17.83 -36.41 -13.41
C LEU A 692 -18.89 -35.74 -14.30
N GLU A 693 -20.17 -35.90 -14.01
CA GLU A 693 -21.28 -35.31 -14.77
C GLU A 693 -21.24 -33.79 -14.74
N HIS A 694 -21.03 -33.20 -13.56
CA HIS A 694 -20.91 -31.75 -13.41
C HIS A 694 -19.76 -31.19 -14.27
N GLN A 695 -18.56 -31.78 -14.13
CA GLN A 695 -17.40 -31.33 -14.91
C GLN A 695 -17.51 -31.66 -16.40
N TYR A 696 -18.23 -32.74 -16.76
CA TYR A 696 -18.56 -33.06 -18.13
C TYR A 696 -19.48 -31.99 -18.74
N GLN A 697 -20.57 -31.61 -18.06
CA GLN A 697 -21.48 -30.53 -18.50
C GLN A 697 -20.74 -29.20 -18.66
N MET A 698 -19.95 -28.79 -17.67
CA MET A 698 -19.12 -27.57 -17.74
C MET A 698 -18.15 -27.61 -18.92
N GLY A 699 -17.51 -28.75 -19.16
CA GLY A 699 -16.62 -28.94 -20.30
C GLY A 699 -17.35 -28.97 -21.64
N LEU A 700 -18.61 -29.46 -21.70
CA LEU A 700 -19.44 -29.37 -22.92
C LEU A 700 -19.78 -27.90 -23.24
N GLU A 701 -20.07 -27.07 -22.25
CA GLU A 701 -20.40 -25.65 -22.48
C GLU A 701 -19.20 -24.79 -22.86
N ALA A 702 -18.04 -25.04 -22.24
CA ALA A 702 -16.83 -24.22 -22.39
C ALA A 702 -15.72 -24.88 -23.23
N LEU A 703 -16.06 -25.90 -24.04
CA LEU A 703 -15.07 -26.69 -24.78
C LEU A 703 -14.14 -25.83 -25.63
N ASN A 704 -14.69 -24.88 -26.40
CA ASN A 704 -13.95 -24.02 -27.32
C ASN A 704 -12.88 -23.15 -26.63
N GLU A 705 -13.11 -22.77 -25.36
CA GLU A 705 -12.24 -21.90 -24.59
C GLU A 705 -11.11 -22.69 -23.88
N ASN A 706 -11.38 -23.95 -23.58
CA ASN A 706 -10.51 -24.79 -22.74
C ASN A 706 -9.70 -25.83 -23.52
N LEU A 707 -9.93 -25.96 -24.84
CA LEU A 707 -9.12 -26.81 -25.71
C LEU A 707 -7.67 -26.31 -25.82
N PRO A 708 -6.70 -27.21 -26.00
CA PRO A 708 -5.32 -26.85 -26.29
C PRO A 708 -5.21 -25.93 -27.52
N GLU A 709 -4.30 -24.96 -27.47
CA GLU A 709 -4.12 -24.00 -28.56
C GLU A 709 -3.61 -24.68 -29.84
N ILE A 710 -4.33 -24.48 -30.94
CA ILE A 710 -3.95 -24.93 -32.28
C ILE A 710 -3.29 -23.76 -33.01
N ASN A 711 -2.00 -23.87 -33.25
CA ASN A 711 -1.24 -22.88 -34.01
C ASN A 711 -1.44 -23.08 -35.52
N ILE A 712 -1.74 -21.98 -36.22
CA ILE A 712 -2.04 -21.94 -37.65
C ILE A 712 -1.24 -20.82 -38.27
N ASP A 713 -0.53 -21.09 -39.37
CA ASP A 713 0.09 -20.03 -40.17
C ASP A 713 -0.85 -19.66 -41.32
N LEU A 714 -1.13 -18.37 -41.49
CA LEU A 714 -1.75 -17.87 -42.72
C LEU A 714 -0.64 -17.54 -43.69
N THR A 715 -0.67 -18.15 -44.88
CA THR A 715 0.38 -18.00 -45.90
C THR A 715 -0.23 -17.59 -47.23
N TYR A 716 0.56 -16.91 -48.05
CA TYR A 716 0.22 -16.63 -49.44
C TYR A 716 1.09 -17.49 -50.35
N ASN A 717 0.46 -18.27 -51.23
CA ASN A 717 1.21 -19.16 -52.11
C ASN A 717 1.61 -18.43 -53.40
N ASN A 718 2.92 -18.22 -53.57
CA ASN A 718 3.54 -17.61 -54.76
C ASN A 718 4.06 -18.65 -55.77
N LEU A 719 3.91 -19.96 -55.53
CA LEU A 719 4.48 -20.99 -56.41
C LEU A 719 3.60 -21.30 -57.64
N PHE A 720 4.27 -21.51 -58.79
CA PHE A 720 3.76 -21.71 -60.16
C PHE A 720 2.82 -22.92 -60.42
N THR A 721 2.12 -23.45 -59.42
CA THR A 721 1.23 -24.61 -59.56
C THR A 721 -0.23 -24.25 -59.29
N PHE A 722 -1.00 -24.04 -60.37
CA PHE A 722 -2.47 -24.10 -60.54
C PHE A 722 -3.41 -23.38 -59.54
N ARG A 723 -2.93 -22.70 -58.48
CA ARG A 723 -3.74 -21.87 -57.56
C ARG A 723 -3.13 -20.49 -57.42
N GLN A 724 -3.34 -19.63 -58.43
CA GLN A 724 -2.85 -18.25 -58.42
C GLN A 724 -3.39 -17.47 -57.21
N GLY A 725 -2.48 -16.90 -56.41
CA GLY A 725 -2.70 -15.77 -55.53
C GLY A 725 -3.80 -15.90 -54.47
N ARG A 726 -3.91 -17.03 -53.75
CA ARG A 726 -4.90 -17.17 -52.65
C ARG A 726 -4.24 -17.32 -51.29
N LEU A 727 -4.83 -16.67 -50.30
CA LEU A 727 -4.53 -16.91 -48.89
C LEU A 727 -4.89 -18.35 -48.53
N GLN A 728 -3.97 -19.06 -47.87
CA GLN A 728 -4.15 -20.44 -47.42
C GLN A 728 -3.73 -20.58 -45.96
N PHE A 729 -4.57 -21.22 -45.17
CA PHE A 729 -4.20 -21.68 -43.84
C PHE A 729 -3.26 -22.88 -43.97
N LYS A 730 -2.21 -22.90 -43.15
CA LYS A 730 -1.29 -24.01 -42.98
C LYS A 730 -1.28 -24.40 -41.50
N PRO A 731 -1.78 -25.58 -41.11
CA PRO A 731 -2.43 -26.61 -41.95
C PRO A 731 -3.73 -26.13 -42.63
N PRO A 732 -4.21 -26.83 -43.68
CA PRO A 732 -5.45 -26.48 -44.38
C PRO A 732 -6.66 -26.41 -43.44
N PHE A 733 -7.67 -25.64 -43.84
CA PHE A 733 -8.89 -25.42 -43.05
C PHE A 733 -9.57 -26.74 -42.67
N GLU A 734 -9.59 -27.71 -43.57
CA GLU A 734 -10.17 -29.05 -43.35
C GLU A 734 -9.38 -29.84 -42.31
N GLU A 735 -8.05 -29.71 -42.27
CA GLU A 735 -7.21 -30.39 -41.29
C GLU A 735 -7.36 -29.78 -39.90
N ILE A 736 -7.48 -28.44 -39.83
CA ILE A 736 -7.78 -27.73 -38.57
C ILE A 736 -9.13 -28.19 -38.03
N ARG A 737 -10.15 -28.24 -38.89
CA ARG A 737 -11.49 -28.74 -38.55
C ARG A 737 -11.46 -30.19 -38.08
N ALA A 738 -10.69 -31.06 -38.75
CA ALA A 738 -10.51 -32.45 -38.34
C ALA A 738 -9.79 -32.60 -36.99
N LYS A 739 -8.75 -31.80 -36.71
CA LYS A 739 -8.03 -31.80 -35.42
C LYS A 739 -8.94 -31.36 -34.28
N TYR A 740 -9.70 -30.28 -34.48
CA TYR A 740 -10.67 -29.80 -33.50
C TYR A 740 -11.72 -30.87 -33.16
N TYR A 741 -12.37 -31.46 -34.17
CA TYR A 741 -13.38 -32.49 -33.94
C TYR A 741 -12.82 -33.78 -33.33
N ARG A 742 -11.54 -34.09 -33.55
CA ARG A 742 -10.86 -35.20 -32.90
C ARG A 742 -10.72 -34.98 -31.39
N GLU A 743 -10.30 -33.80 -30.97
CA GLU A 743 -10.21 -33.46 -29.53
C GLU A 743 -11.60 -33.36 -28.89
N MET A 744 -12.59 -32.81 -29.59
CA MET A 744 -13.99 -32.84 -29.15
C MET A 744 -14.50 -34.27 -28.96
N LYS A 745 -14.26 -35.17 -29.92
CA LYS A 745 -14.65 -36.59 -29.81
C LYS A 745 -13.94 -37.27 -28.64
N ARG A 746 -12.66 -36.96 -28.41
CA ARG A 746 -11.88 -37.48 -27.29
C ARG A 746 -12.50 -37.07 -25.96
N PHE A 747 -12.90 -35.81 -25.80
CA PHE A 747 -13.58 -35.32 -24.60
C PHE A 747 -14.94 -36.00 -24.38
N ILE A 748 -15.79 -36.05 -25.41
CA ILE A 748 -17.11 -36.72 -25.35
C ILE A 748 -16.97 -38.21 -24.98
N SER A 749 -15.86 -38.85 -25.36
CA SER A 749 -15.62 -40.27 -25.05
C SER A 749 -15.10 -40.56 -23.63
N ILE A 750 -14.81 -39.54 -22.81
CA ILE A 750 -14.26 -39.73 -21.46
C ILE A 750 -15.18 -40.59 -20.57
N PRO A 751 -16.51 -40.35 -20.47
CA PRO A 751 -17.39 -41.19 -19.65
C PRO A 751 -17.43 -42.66 -20.08
N ASN A 752 -17.19 -42.98 -21.36
CA ASN A 752 -17.13 -44.37 -21.84
C ASN A 752 -15.87 -45.12 -21.37
N GLN A 753 -14.78 -44.38 -21.15
CA GLN A 753 -13.50 -44.95 -20.71
C GLN A 753 -13.34 -44.88 -19.18
N PHE A 754 -14.23 -44.14 -18.50
CA PHE A 754 -14.18 -43.96 -17.06
C PHE A 754 -14.68 -45.22 -16.34
N ARG A 755 -13.75 -45.99 -15.80
CA ARG A 755 -14.04 -47.06 -14.85
C ARG A 755 -13.81 -46.48 -13.48
N GLY A 756 -14.85 -46.26 -12.68
CA GLY A 756 -14.72 -45.65 -11.35
C GLY A 756 -13.92 -46.53 -10.38
N VAL A 757 -14.58 -46.96 -9.32
CA VAL A 757 -13.97 -47.68 -8.19
C VAL A 757 -14.33 -49.18 -8.18
N SER A 758 -15.17 -49.62 -9.13
CA SER A 758 -15.50 -51.04 -9.35
C SER A 758 -14.37 -51.84 -9.99
N ASP A 759 -14.42 -53.16 -9.78
CA ASP A 759 -13.47 -54.15 -10.32
C ASP A 759 -13.67 -54.39 -11.84
N VAL A 760 -12.69 -55.02 -12.48
CA VAL A 760 -12.66 -55.26 -13.93
C VAL A 760 -13.74 -56.27 -14.32
N GLY A 761 -14.94 -55.79 -14.68
CA GLY A 761 -16.06 -56.64 -15.11
C GLY A 761 -17.46 -56.03 -14.91
N ASP A 762 -17.61 -55.06 -14.00
CA ASP A 762 -18.90 -54.40 -13.76
C ASP A 762 -19.28 -53.44 -14.89
N GLU A 763 -20.55 -53.45 -15.30
CA GLU A 763 -21.13 -52.43 -16.20
C GLU A 763 -21.08 -51.06 -15.52
N GLY A 764 -20.30 -50.14 -16.07
CA GLY A 764 -20.11 -48.82 -15.51
C GLY A 764 -21.34 -47.92 -15.71
N ILE A 765 -21.88 -47.37 -14.63
CA ILE A 765 -22.98 -46.39 -14.65
C ILE A 765 -22.66 -45.11 -15.44
N PHE A 766 -21.38 -44.88 -15.77
CA PHE A 766 -20.88 -43.64 -16.37
C PHE A 766 -21.20 -43.48 -17.86
N THR A 767 -21.44 -44.58 -18.60
CA THR A 767 -21.73 -44.53 -20.05
C THR A 767 -23.04 -43.82 -20.36
N VAL A 768 -24.07 -44.01 -19.51
CA VAL A 768 -25.39 -43.39 -19.61
C VAL A 768 -25.34 -41.85 -19.56
N MET A 769 -24.26 -41.28 -18.99
CA MET A 769 -24.03 -39.82 -18.92
C MET A 769 -23.98 -39.16 -20.31
N ILE A 770 -23.48 -39.87 -21.33
CA ILE A 770 -23.35 -39.34 -22.69
C ILE A 770 -24.74 -39.11 -23.29
N GLU A 771 -25.65 -40.07 -23.12
CA GLU A 771 -27.02 -39.97 -23.63
C GLU A 771 -27.83 -38.91 -22.89
N ARG A 772 -27.71 -38.83 -21.56
CA ARG A 772 -28.41 -37.82 -20.75
C ARG A 772 -28.02 -36.37 -21.08
N ASN A 773 -26.75 -36.16 -21.40
CA ASN A 773 -26.20 -34.83 -21.68
C ASN A 773 -26.05 -34.54 -23.19
N ALA A 774 -26.73 -35.32 -24.04
CA ALA A 774 -26.64 -35.20 -25.50
C ALA A 774 -27.11 -33.84 -26.04
N SER A 775 -28.00 -33.14 -25.32
CA SER A 775 -28.42 -31.77 -25.67
C SER A 775 -27.25 -30.79 -25.74
N GLY A 776 -26.22 -30.99 -24.90
CA GLY A 776 -25.00 -30.19 -24.91
C GLY A 776 -24.19 -30.30 -26.20
N PHE A 777 -24.38 -31.38 -26.99
CA PHE A 777 -23.70 -31.52 -28.28
C PHE A 777 -24.18 -30.47 -29.28
N LEU A 778 -25.45 -30.09 -29.27
CA LEU A 778 -25.96 -29.03 -30.15
C LEU A 778 -25.22 -27.71 -29.89
N THR A 779 -25.02 -27.37 -28.62
CA THR A 779 -24.27 -26.18 -28.21
C THR A 779 -22.83 -26.24 -28.70
N ILE A 780 -22.16 -27.38 -28.53
CA ILE A 780 -20.75 -27.55 -28.98
C ILE A 780 -20.63 -27.43 -30.49
N PHE A 781 -21.48 -28.13 -31.24
CA PHE A 781 -21.43 -28.08 -32.70
C PHE A 781 -21.76 -26.68 -33.22
N SER A 782 -22.73 -25.98 -32.61
CA SER A 782 -23.02 -24.57 -32.95
C SER A 782 -21.82 -23.67 -32.70
N LYS A 783 -21.24 -23.72 -31.49
CA LYS A 783 -20.06 -22.91 -31.14
C LYS A 783 -18.85 -23.26 -32.02
N ALA A 784 -18.68 -24.53 -32.40
CA ALA A 784 -17.64 -24.96 -33.32
C ALA A 784 -17.83 -24.36 -34.72
N GLU A 785 -19.05 -24.35 -35.27
CA GLU A 785 -19.32 -23.69 -36.55
C GLU A 785 -19.09 -22.17 -36.46
N ASP A 786 -19.50 -21.52 -35.36
CA ASP A 786 -19.24 -20.10 -35.14
C ASP A 786 -17.74 -19.79 -35.01
N LEU A 787 -16.95 -20.69 -34.39
CA LEU A 787 -15.49 -20.61 -34.34
C LEU A 787 -14.89 -20.67 -35.76
N PHE A 788 -15.32 -21.62 -36.58
CA PHE A 788 -14.84 -21.76 -37.95
C PHE A 788 -15.28 -20.61 -38.86
N ARG A 789 -16.48 -20.03 -38.65
CA ARG A 789 -16.90 -18.80 -39.32
C ARG A 789 -16.00 -17.62 -38.95
N ARG A 790 -15.66 -17.46 -37.66
CA ARG A 790 -14.71 -16.43 -37.21
C ARG A 790 -13.30 -16.65 -37.79
N LEU A 791 -12.82 -17.89 -37.84
CA LEU A 791 -11.55 -18.24 -38.50
C LEU A 791 -11.56 -17.85 -39.98
N ALA A 792 -12.62 -18.17 -40.71
CA ALA A 792 -12.76 -17.80 -42.12
C ALA A 792 -12.80 -16.26 -42.32
N ALA A 793 -13.45 -15.52 -41.41
CA ALA A 793 -13.52 -14.07 -41.46
C ALA A 793 -12.13 -13.40 -41.36
N VAL A 794 -11.20 -13.97 -40.58
CA VAL A 794 -9.81 -13.46 -40.49
C VAL A 794 -9.10 -13.51 -41.86
N SER A 795 -9.32 -14.58 -42.64
CA SER A 795 -8.77 -14.66 -44.00
C SER A 795 -9.42 -13.64 -44.94
N GLU A 796 -10.72 -13.35 -44.81
CA GLU A 796 -11.41 -12.40 -45.70
C GLU A 796 -10.96 -10.96 -45.45
N GLN A 797 -10.68 -10.58 -44.18
CA GLN A 797 -10.13 -9.27 -43.84
C GLN A 797 -8.77 -9.00 -44.52
N LEU A 798 -7.91 -10.01 -44.60
CA LEU A 798 -6.58 -9.88 -45.19
C LEU A 798 -6.58 -10.03 -46.72
N LYS A 799 -7.65 -10.58 -47.30
CA LYS A 799 -7.75 -10.83 -48.74
C LYS A 799 -7.67 -9.55 -49.57
N GLN A 800 -8.28 -8.45 -49.10
CA GLN A 800 -8.26 -7.15 -49.79
C GLN A 800 -6.84 -6.62 -50.02
N TRP A 801 -5.91 -6.90 -49.09
CA TRP A 801 -4.52 -6.46 -49.17
C TRP A 801 -3.71 -7.18 -50.24
N VAL A 802 -4.14 -8.37 -50.63
CA VAL A 802 -3.37 -9.28 -51.50
C VAL A 802 -3.95 -9.34 -52.93
N VAL A 803 -5.08 -8.67 -53.18
CA VAL A 803 -5.71 -8.56 -54.52
C VAL A 803 -4.74 -8.00 -55.57
N ILE A 804 -3.86 -7.07 -55.18
CA ILE A 804 -2.87 -6.46 -56.09
C ILE A 804 -1.93 -7.51 -56.67
N GLY A 805 -1.63 -8.59 -55.94
CA GLY A 805 -0.79 -9.69 -56.40
C GLY A 805 -1.46 -10.64 -57.39
N GLN A 806 -2.76 -10.48 -57.67
CA GLN A 806 -3.50 -11.29 -58.65
C GLN A 806 -3.63 -10.59 -60.02
N LEU A 807 -3.22 -9.33 -60.13
CA LEU A 807 -3.35 -8.51 -61.33
C LEU A 807 -1.98 -8.29 -61.96
N ASP A 808 -1.96 -8.09 -63.29
CA ASP A 808 -0.76 -7.68 -64.00
C ASP A 808 -0.54 -6.18 -63.84
N MET A 809 0.44 -5.81 -63.00
CA MET A 809 0.70 -4.43 -62.61
C MET A 809 1.25 -3.60 -63.77
N GLU A 810 2.00 -4.19 -64.70
CA GLU A 810 2.65 -3.44 -65.79
C GLU A 810 1.62 -2.94 -66.81
N THR A 811 0.67 -3.79 -67.21
CA THR A 811 -0.38 -3.42 -68.17
C THR A 811 -1.37 -2.40 -67.62
N LEU A 812 -1.64 -2.42 -66.31
CA LEU A 812 -2.50 -1.42 -65.65
C LEU A 812 -1.83 -0.05 -65.58
N VAL A 813 -0.54 -0.03 -65.24
CA VAL A 813 0.28 1.17 -65.11
C VAL A 813 0.44 1.86 -66.48
N GLU A 814 0.65 1.11 -67.57
CA GLU A 814 0.77 1.67 -68.93
C GLU A 814 -0.55 2.24 -69.47
N LYS A 815 -1.71 1.67 -69.11
CA LYS A 815 -3.03 2.15 -69.59
C LYS A 815 -3.54 3.40 -68.87
N HIS A 816 -3.24 3.55 -67.58
CA HIS A 816 -3.90 4.53 -66.72
C HIS A 816 -3.02 5.71 -66.29
N LEU A 817 -1.70 5.67 -66.53
CA LEU A 817 -0.79 6.75 -66.15
C LEU A 817 -0.32 7.53 -67.38
N SER A 818 -0.68 8.81 -67.46
CA SER A 818 -0.29 9.68 -68.57
C SER A 818 0.26 11.02 -68.10
N THR A 819 -0.28 11.58 -67.01
CA THR A 819 0.11 12.88 -66.45
C THR A 819 0.95 12.72 -65.18
N VAL A 820 1.82 13.70 -64.89
CA VAL A 820 2.70 13.70 -63.69
C VAL A 820 1.91 13.49 -62.40
N GLN A 821 0.71 14.07 -62.32
CA GLN A 821 -0.16 13.96 -61.15
C GLN A 821 -0.65 12.52 -60.92
N ASP A 822 -0.80 11.72 -61.97
CA ASP A 822 -1.24 10.33 -61.85
C ASP A 822 -0.17 9.49 -61.12
N TRP A 823 1.10 9.62 -61.51
CA TRP A 823 2.21 8.99 -60.78
C TRP A 823 2.32 9.54 -59.35
N GLU A 824 2.23 10.86 -59.15
CA GLU A 824 2.35 11.46 -57.82
C GLU A 824 1.25 11.00 -56.85
N LYS A 825 0.00 10.93 -57.30
CA LYS A 825 -1.13 10.42 -56.49
C LYS A 825 -0.91 8.96 -56.12
N ASN A 826 -0.48 8.12 -57.06
CA ASN A 826 -0.24 6.70 -56.81
C ASN A 826 0.96 6.45 -55.88
N PHE A 827 2.06 7.21 -56.02
CA PHE A 827 3.18 7.15 -55.06
C PHE A 827 2.76 7.60 -53.65
N LYS A 828 1.94 8.65 -53.52
CA LYS A 828 1.39 9.08 -52.23
C LYS A 828 0.46 8.01 -51.62
N ALA A 829 -0.43 7.42 -52.42
CA ALA A 829 -1.33 6.37 -51.97
C ALA A 829 -0.58 5.12 -51.50
N LEU A 830 0.46 4.68 -52.22
CA LEU A 830 1.34 3.59 -51.80
C LEU A 830 2.02 3.88 -50.46
N LYS A 831 2.52 5.11 -50.26
CA LYS A 831 3.14 5.50 -48.99
C LYS A 831 2.16 5.45 -47.81
N VAL A 832 0.89 5.81 -48.02
CA VAL A 832 -0.17 5.68 -47.00
C VAL A 832 -0.44 4.20 -46.73
N LYS A 833 -0.60 3.38 -47.78
CA LYS A 833 -0.84 1.94 -47.64
C LYS A 833 0.30 1.21 -46.95
N GLY A 834 1.56 1.55 -47.22
CA GLY A 834 2.72 1.01 -46.51
C GLY A 834 2.66 1.25 -44.99
N LYS A 835 2.25 2.46 -44.55
CA LYS A 835 2.05 2.75 -43.12
C LYS A 835 0.87 1.97 -42.49
N GLU A 836 -0.16 1.67 -43.27
CA GLU A 836 -1.30 0.88 -42.79
C GLU A 836 -0.93 -0.59 -42.61
N VAL A 837 -0.03 -1.15 -43.43
CA VAL A 837 0.47 -2.54 -43.30
C VAL A 837 1.23 -2.74 -41.99
N GLU A 838 2.02 -1.76 -41.55
CA GLU A 838 2.72 -1.82 -40.26
C GLU A 838 1.75 -2.04 -39.08
N ARG A 839 0.52 -1.51 -39.18
CA ARG A 839 -0.53 -1.65 -38.15
C ARG A 839 -1.27 -2.98 -38.17
N LEU A 840 -1.09 -3.82 -39.20
CA LEU A 840 -1.71 -5.14 -39.26
C LEU A 840 -1.14 -6.05 -38.15
N PRO A 841 -2.00 -6.78 -37.41
CA PRO A 841 -1.57 -7.63 -36.29
C PRO A 841 -0.74 -8.82 -36.78
N SER A 842 0.35 -9.10 -36.07
CA SER A 842 1.23 -10.25 -36.36
C SER A 842 0.61 -11.60 -35.99
N THR A 843 -0.26 -11.61 -34.98
CA THR A 843 -1.01 -12.80 -34.54
C THR A 843 -2.46 -12.43 -34.24
N VAL A 844 -3.39 -13.32 -34.57
CA VAL A 844 -4.82 -13.18 -34.28
C VAL A 844 -5.28 -14.43 -33.55
N LYS A 845 -5.76 -14.27 -32.31
CA LYS A 845 -6.30 -15.37 -31.51
C LYS A 845 -7.82 -15.42 -31.62
N VAL A 846 -8.34 -16.60 -31.99
CA VAL A 846 -9.77 -16.91 -32.04
C VAL A 846 -10.00 -18.13 -31.15
N ASP A 847 -10.38 -17.89 -29.89
CA ASP A 847 -10.50 -18.90 -28.83
C ASP A 847 -9.27 -19.84 -28.77
N CYS A 848 -9.44 -21.13 -29.07
CA CYS A 848 -8.37 -22.13 -29.10
C CYS A 848 -7.51 -22.11 -30.38
N LEU A 849 -7.71 -21.18 -31.32
CA LEU A 849 -6.95 -21.08 -32.56
C LEU A 849 -6.05 -19.85 -32.54
N ASN A 850 -4.74 -20.04 -32.73
CA ASN A 850 -3.78 -18.95 -32.81
C ASN A 850 -3.25 -18.83 -34.24
N ILE A 851 -3.57 -17.73 -34.91
CA ILE A 851 -3.27 -17.51 -36.33
C ILE A 851 -2.07 -16.57 -36.44
N ASN A 852 -0.98 -17.04 -37.02
CA ASN A 852 0.19 -16.24 -37.36
C ASN A 852 -0.01 -15.59 -38.74
N CYS A 853 -0.08 -14.26 -38.76
CA CYS A 853 -0.30 -13.45 -39.96
C CYS A 853 1.00 -12.86 -40.54
N ASN A 854 2.14 -13.06 -39.87
CA ASN A 854 3.43 -12.54 -40.34
C ASN A 854 3.80 -12.96 -41.77
N PRO A 855 3.59 -14.22 -42.22
CA PRO A 855 3.92 -14.60 -43.60
C PRO A 855 3.08 -13.87 -44.65
N VAL A 856 1.86 -13.44 -44.31
CA VAL A 856 1.05 -12.61 -45.21
C VAL A 856 1.52 -11.16 -45.18
N LYS A 857 1.86 -10.63 -44.00
CA LYS A 857 2.36 -9.26 -43.85
C LYS A 857 3.60 -9.03 -44.71
N THR A 858 4.58 -9.94 -44.66
CA THR A 858 5.78 -9.89 -45.50
C THR A 858 5.45 -9.89 -47.00
N VAL A 859 4.46 -10.68 -47.41
CA VAL A 859 4.02 -10.72 -48.81
C VAL A 859 3.33 -9.42 -49.23
N ILE A 860 2.53 -8.80 -48.35
CA ILE A 860 1.90 -7.52 -48.65
C ILE A 860 2.98 -6.44 -48.82
N ASP A 861 3.98 -6.41 -47.96
CA ASP A 861 5.13 -5.49 -48.09
C ASP A 861 5.86 -5.70 -49.44
N ASP A 862 6.12 -6.95 -49.82
CA ASP A 862 6.72 -7.28 -51.12
C ASP A 862 5.85 -6.82 -52.31
N LEU A 863 4.53 -6.96 -52.22
CA LEU A 863 3.60 -6.52 -53.26
C LEU A 863 3.55 -4.99 -53.39
N ILE A 864 3.58 -4.26 -52.27
CA ILE A 864 3.68 -2.80 -52.26
C ILE A 864 4.99 -2.36 -52.92
N GLN A 865 6.10 -3.02 -52.61
CA GLN A 865 7.39 -2.74 -53.22
C GLN A 865 7.39 -3.01 -54.73
N LYS A 866 6.84 -4.14 -55.17
CA LYS A 866 6.72 -4.45 -56.61
C LYS A 866 5.90 -3.41 -57.37
N LEU A 867 4.79 -2.95 -56.80
CA LEU A 867 3.97 -1.90 -57.43
C LEU A 867 4.72 -0.56 -57.47
N PHE A 868 5.47 -0.22 -56.41
CA PHE A 868 6.34 0.95 -56.39
C PHE A 868 7.39 0.89 -57.52
N ASP A 869 8.07 -0.25 -57.68
CA ASP A 869 9.07 -0.45 -58.73
C ASP A 869 8.45 -0.35 -60.13
N ALA A 870 7.28 -0.94 -60.36
CA ALA A 870 6.54 -0.84 -61.63
C ALA A 870 6.19 0.62 -61.98
N LEU A 871 5.76 1.42 -60.99
CA LEU A 871 5.52 2.85 -61.18
C LEU A 871 6.81 3.60 -61.54
N VAL A 872 7.93 3.30 -60.89
CA VAL A 872 9.24 3.91 -61.20
C VAL A 872 9.68 3.55 -62.63
N ILE A 873 9.55 2.29 -63.03
CA ILE A 873 9.92 1.82 -64.37
C ILE A 873 9.04 2.48 -65.44
N SER A 874 7.73 2.58 -65.23
CA SER A 874 6.82 3.23 -66.18
C SER A 874 7.11 4.72 -66.34
N LEU A 875 7.43 5.43 -65.24
CA LEU A 875 7.80 6.83 -65.26
C LEU A 875 9.11 7.02 -66.05
N ARG A 876 10.11 6.15 -65.84
CA ARG A 876 11.37 6.14 -66.62
C ARG A 876 11.11 5.92 -68.11
N LYS A 877 10.32 4.90 -68.48
CA LYS A 877 9.94 4.63 -69.88
C LYS A 877 9.24 5.84 -70.52
N SER A 878 8.30 6.47 -69.80
CA SER A 878 7.58 7.65 -70.30
C SER A 878 8.52 8.83 -70.53
N ILE A 879 9.46 9.11 -69.63
CA ILE A 879 10.46 10.18 -69.82
C ILE A 879 11.34 9.86 -71.03
N GLN A 880 11.84 8.62 -71.14
CA GLN A 880 12.69 8.22 -72.26
C GLN A 880 11.99 8.36 -73.61
N ALA A 881 10.68 8.07 -73.68
CA ALA A 881 9.89 8.28 -74.89
C ALA A 881 9.87 9.76 -75.34
N HIS A 882 9.63 10.69 -74.40
CA HIS A 882 9.68 12.14 -74.69
C HIS A 882 11.09 12.57 -75.16
N LEU A 883 12.14 12.04 -74.54
CA LEU A 883 13.52 12.38 -74.91
C LEU A 883 13.90 11.87 -76.30
N ASN A 884 13.46 10.66 -76.66
CA ASN A 884 13.73 10.10 -77.99
C ASN A 884 13.03 10.91 -79.10
N GLU A 885 11.80 11.38 -78.87
CA GLU A 885 11.05 12.21 -79.82
C GLU A 885 11.76 13.55 -80.06
N ILE A 886 12.22 14.20 -79.00
CA ILE A 886 12.97 15.46 -79.08
C ILE A 886 14.33 15.25 -79.78
N ASP A 887 15.08 14.19 -79.46
CA ASP A 887 16.40 13.91 -80.07
C ASP A 887 16.30 13.64 -81.57
N SER A 888 15.25 12.94 -82.01
CA SER A 888 14.97 12.74 -83.45
C SER A 888 14.76 14.08 -84.15
N PHE A 889 13.88 14.95 -83.62
CA PHE A 889 13.61 16.25 -84.22
C PHE A 889 14.87 17.14 -84.31
N VAL A 890 15.65 17.22 -83.22
CA VAL A 890 16.86 18.05 -83.19
C VAL A 890 17.88 17.55 -84.20
N THR A 891 18.07 16.23 -84.29
CA THR A 891 19.05 15.64 -85.22
C THR A 891 18.66 15.93 -86.66
N ASP A 892 17.41 15.68 -87.04
CA ASP A 892 16.89 15.94 -88.39
C ASP A 892 16.99 17.43 -88.76
N ALA A 893 16.65 18.32 -87.82
CA ALA A 893 16.68 19.77 -88.05
C ALA A 893 18.11 20.33 -88.16
N MET A 894 19.05 19.78 -87.41
CA MET A 894 20.48 20.14 -87.49
C MET A 894 21.09 19.77 -88.86
N GLU A 895 20.67 18.68 -89.49
CA GLU A 895 21.14 18.30 -90.83
C GLU A 895 20.74 19.32 -91.89
N VAL A 896 19.48 19.77 -91.89
CA VAL A 896 18.95 20.77 -92.84
C VAL A 896 19.74 22.08 -92.78
N LEU A 897 20.15 22.52 -91.59
CA LEU A 897 20.78 23.83 -91.39
C LEU A 897 22.24 23.94 -91.84
N THR A 898 22.85 22.86 -92.33
CA THR A 898 24.27 22.86 -92.74
C THR A 898 24.50 23.25 -94.20
N VAL A 899 23.45 23.45 -95.00
CA VAL A 899 23.53 23.79 -96.44
C VAL A 899 23.81 25.30 -96.63
N MET A 900 24.79 25.69 -97.47
CA MET A 900 25.12 27.10 -97.76
C MET A 900 24.66 27.56 -99.15
N PRO A 901 23.78 28.58 -99.26
CA PRO A 901 23.32 29.11 -100.54
C PRO A 901 24.30 30.12 -101.15
N GLN A 902 24.47 30.10 -102.48
CA GLN A 902 25.37 31.02 -103.20
C GLN A 902 24.65 31.97 -104.17
N THR A 903 23.37 31.69 -104.47
CA THR A 903 22.55 32.51 -105.37
C THR A 903 21.34 33.09 -104.66
N VAL A 904 20.74 34.13 -105.25
CA VAL A 904 19.56 34.80 -104.67
C VAL A 904 18.37 33.84 -104.53
N ASP A 905 18.20 32.89 -105.47
CA ASP A 905 17.12 31.89 -105.43
C ASP A 905 17.35 30.82 -104.34
N GLU A 906 18.60 30.35 -104.17
CA GLU A 906 18.97 29.42 -103.10
C GLU A 906 18.84 30.05 -101.70
N ILE A 907 19.06 31.36 -101.57
CA ILE A 907 18.77 32.12 -100.34
C ILE A 907 17.26 32.10 -100.05
N GLY A 908 16.41 32.05 -101.08
CA GLY A 908 14.96 31.91 -100.93
C GLY A 908 14.53 30.57 -100.33
N ASP A 909 15.02 29.46 -100.89
CA ASP A 909 14.67 28.11 -100.44
C ASP A 909 15.22 27.80 -99.04
N ALA A 910 16.44 28.25 -98.72
CA ALA A 910 17.02 28.10 -97.40
C ALA A 910 16.21 28.86 -96.32
N ASN A 911 15.67 30.04 -96.65
CA ASN A 911 14.76 30.78 -95.75
C ASN A 911 13.41 30.08 -95.58
N LEU A 912 12.91 29.34 -96.57
CA LEU A 912 11.66 28.58 -96.48
C LEU A 912 11.80 27.38 -95.52
N GLU A 913 12.85 26.59 -95.66
CA GLU A 913 13.12 25.47 -94.74
C GLU A 913 13.42 25.95 -93.31
N TYR A 914 14.17 27.07 -93.16
CA TYR A 914 14.34 27.74 -91.87
C TYR A 914 12.98 28.12 -91.24
N SER A 915 12.04 28.62 -92.03
CA SER A 915 10.71 29.01 -91.54
C SER A 915 9.90 27.80 -91.05
N LYS A 916 9.96 26.66 -91.75
CA LYS A 916 9.30 25.41 -91.30
C LYS A 916 9.87 24.89 -89.98
N LEU A 917 11.20 24.94 -89.81
CA LEU A 917 11.84 24.59 -88.54
C LEU A 917 11.44 25.54 -87.41
N GLN A 918 11.34 26.83 -87.72
CA GLN A 918 10.90 27.86 -86.77
C GLN A 918 9.43 27.67 -86.34
N GLU A 919 8.54 27.20 -87.21
CA GLU A 919 7.14 26.88 -86.90
C GLU A 919 6.97 25.62 -86.03
N ARG A 920 7.77 24.57 -86.27
CA ARG A 920 7.72 23.32 -85.48
C ARG A 920 8.40 23.44 -84.11
N LYS A 921 9.39 24.32 -83.97
CA LYS A 921 10.11 24.59 -82.73
C LYS A 921 9.20 24.76 -81.48
N PRO A 922 8.13 25.59 -81.50
CA PRO A 922 7.23 25.75 -80.36
C PRO A 922 6.36 24.52 -80.01
N GLU A 923 6.22 23.53 -80.90
CA GLU A 923 5.47 22.29 -80.61
C GLU A 923 6.29 21.28 -79.79
N ILE A 924 7.61 21.24 -80.03
CA ILE A 924 8.55 20.32 -79.38
C ILE A 924 9.01 20.85 -78.01
N LEU A 925 9.11 22.16 -77.85
CA LEU A 925 9.58 22.82 -76.62
C LEU A 925 8.80 22.42 -75.35
N PRO A 926 7.46 22.30 -75.36
CA PRO A 926 6.69 21.80 -74.21
C PRO A 926 7.02 20.36 -73.80
N LEU A 927 7.54 19.52 -74.71
CA LEU A 927 7.93 18.14 -74.39
C LEU A 927 9.14 18.11 -73.45
N PHE A 928 10.07 19.07 -73.56
CA PHE A 928 11.16 19.21 -72.59
C PHE A 928 10.62 19.46 -71.19
N GLN A 929 9.66 20.38 -71.03
CA GLN A 929 9.10 20.68 -69.71
C GLN A 929 8.31 19.49 -69.14
N LYS A 930 7.54 18.78 -69.97
CA LYS A 930 6.87 17.54 -69.56
C LYS A 930 7.88 16.45 -69.14
N ALA A 931 8.99 16.31 -69.86
CA ALA A 931 10.06 15.38 -69.51
C ALA A 931 10.78 15.79 -68.22
N GLU A 932 11.05 17.09 -68.02
CA GLU A 932 11.68 17.63 -66.81
C GLU A 932 10.78 17.49 -65.58
N ASP A 933 9.49 17.78 -65.68
CA ASP A 933 8.53 17.63 -64.57
C ASP A 933 8.41 16.16 -64.15
N LYS A 934 8.34 15.24 -65.13
CA LYS A 934 8.38 13.80 -64.90
C LYS A 934 9.72 13.36 -64.27
N ASN A 935 10.85 13.89 -64.76
CA ASN A 935 12.19 13.57 -64.25
C ASN A 935 12.42 14.12 -62.83
N ARG A 936 11.81 15.26 -62.49
CA ARG A 936 11.82 15.83 -61.13
C ARG A 936 11.04 14.93 -60.16
N LEU A 937 9.89 14.44 -60.57
CA LEU A 937 9.15 13.44 -59.79
C LEU A 937 10.00 12.17 -59.62
N LEU A 938 10.62 11.67 -60.69
CA LEU A 938 11.50 10.50 -60.67
C LEU A 938 12.67 10.67 -59.69
N ARG A 939 13.36 11.83 -59.69
CA ARG A 939 14.42 12.15 -58.72
C ARG A 939 13.91 12.12 -57.28
N THR A 940 12.70 12.64 -57.06
CA THR A 940 12.09 12.71 -55.72
C THR A 940 11.74 11.32 -55.18
N VAL A 941 11.24 10.42 -56.02
CA VAL A 941 10.75 9.10 -55.58
C VAL A 941 11.83 8.01 -55.65
N ALA A 942 12.72 8.04 -56.64
CA ALA A 942 13.69 6.97 -56.90
C ALA A 942 15.17 7.40 -56.70
N GLY A 943 15.43 8.64 -56.29
CA GLY A 943 16.77 9.13 -55.95
C GLY A 943 17.74 9.31 -57.12
N GLY A 944 17.36 8.94 -58.35
CA GLY A 944 18.18 9.08 -59.56
C GLY A 944 17.32 9.47 -60.78
N GLY A 945 17.67 10.59 -61.41
CA GLY A 945 17.02 11.07 -62.64
C GLY A 945 17.78 10.66 -63.89
N LEU A 946 17.15 10.82 -65.05
CA LEU A 946 17.81 10.66 -66.33
C LEU A 946 18.65 11.91 -66.62
N GLU A 947 19.97 11.75 -66.78
CA GLU A 947 20.90 12.82 -67.17
C GLU A 947 20.93 13.06 -68.68
N THR A 948 20.30 12.18 -69.46
CA THR A 948 20.13 12.36 -70.91
C THR A 948 19.36 13.62 -71.27
N ILE A 949 18.53 14.18 -70.37
CA ILE A 949 17.81 15.44 -70.58
C ILE A 949 18.78 16.63 -70.71
N SER A 950 19.82 16.70 -69.89
CA SER A 950 20.78 17.81 -69.96
C SER A 950 21.64 17.73 -71.23
N ASN A 951 22.03 16.51 -71.64
CA ASN A 951 22.74 16.31 -72.90
C ASN A 951 21.88 16.70 -74.11
N LEU A 952 20.58 16.37 -74.07
CA LEU A 952 19.65 16.73 -75.12
C LEU A 952 19.34 18.24 -75.17
N ARG A 953 19.27 18.90 -74.01
CA ARG A 953 19.17 20.37 -73.96
C ARG A 953 20.42 21.02 -74.53
N ALA A 954 21.62 20.50 -74.24
CA ALA A 954 22.84 21.00 -74.88
C ALA A 954 22.84 20.80 -76.41
N LYS A 955 22.30 19.68 -76.92
CA LYS A 955 22.07 19.50 -78.37
C LYS A 955 21.04 20.49 -78.93
N TRP A 956 19.96 20.77 -78.19
CA TRP A 956 18.97 21.77 -78.56
C TRP A 956 19.58 23.18 -78.62
N ASP A 957 20.39 23.56 -77.64
CA ASP A 957 21.10 24.84 -77.62
C ASP A 957 22.04 24.95 -78.83
N LYS A 958 22.71 23.85 -79.21
CA LYS A 958 23.50 23.79 -80.45
C LYS A 958 22.63 23.94 -81.71
N PHE A 959 21.45 23.33 -81.75
CA PHE A 959 20.49 23.53 -82.83
C PHE A 959 20.02 24.98 -82.92
N GLU A 960 19.71 25.64 -81.80
CA GLU A 960 19.35 27.07 -81.78
C GLU A 960 20.51 27.95 -82.27
N LEU A 961 21.73 27.67 -81.80
CA LEU A 961 22.92 28.35 -82.29
C LEU A 961 23.14 28.15 -83.78
N MET A 962 22.85 26.96 -84.33
CA MET A 962 22.94 26.73 -85.77
C MET A 962 21.82 27.41 -86.56
N MET A 963 20.60 27.53 -86.01
CA MET A 963 19.54 28.36 -86.59
C MET A 963 19.99 29.83 -86.66
N GLU A 964 20.49 30.37 -85.55
CA GLU A 964 20.99 31.75 -85.49
C GLU A 964 22.20 31.96 -86.40
N SER A 965 23.16 31.03 -86.40
CA SER A 965 24.34 31.06 -87.27
C SER A 965 23.97 30.94 -88.73
N HIS A 966 22.96 30.13 -89.09
CA HIS A 966 22.48 30.04 -90.46
C HIS A 966 21.85 31.36 -90.89
N GLN A 967 21.08 32.01 -90.02
CA GLN A 967 20.49 33.33 -90.31
C GLN A 967 21.57 34.44 -90.38
N LEU A 968 22.62 34.35 -89.56
CA LEU A 968 23.79 35.23 -89.61
C LEU A 968 24.61 35.00 -90.88
N MET A 969 24.85 33.75 -91.27
CA MET A 969 25.52 33.40 -92.52
C MET A 969 24.76 33.96 -93.73
N ILE A 970 23.43 33.87 -93.75
CA ILE A 970 22.58 34.51 -94.76
C ILE A 970 22.74 36.05 -94.73
N LYS A 971 22.81 36.68 -93.54
CA LYS A 971 23.01 38.13 -93.39
C LYS A 971 24.42 38.60 -93.78
N ASP A 972 25.47 37.85 -93.45
CA ASP A 972 26.85 38.15 -93.81
C ASP A 972 27.04 38.06 -95.33
N GLN A 973 26.45 37.05 -95.97
CA GLN A 973 26.36 36.97 -97.43
C GLN A 973 25.72 38.23 -98.04
N ILE A 974 24.68 38.78 -97.40
CA ILE A 974 24.05 40.05 -97.80
C ILE A 974 24.95 41.26 -97.49
N GLU A 975 25.69 41.28 -96.38
CA GLU A 975 26.50 42.42 -95.92
C GLU A 975 27.83 42.56 -96.68
N VAL A 976 28.43 41.44 -97.09
CA VAL A 976 29.55 41.41 -98.05
C VAL A 976 29.14 42.11 -99.35
N MET A 977 27.91 41.88 -99.83
CA MET A 977 27.37 42.58 -101.00
C MET A 977 27.15 44.09 -100.74
N LYS A 978 26.79 44.51 -99.53
CA LYS A 978 26.65 45.94 -99.13
C LYS A 978 27.99 46.68 -99.01
N GLY A 979 29.04 46.05 -98.49
CA GLY A 979 30.36 46.66 -98.29
C GLY A 979 31.01 47.13 -99.60
N ASN A 980 30.81 46.38 -100.67
CA ASN A 980 31.27 46.76 -102.01
C ASN A 980 30.60 48.02 -102.56
N VAL A 981 29.39 48.37 -102.12
CA VAL A 981 28.68 49.57 -102.57
C VAL A 981 29.15 50.81 -101.78
N LYS A 982 29.33 50.73 -100.46
CA LYS A 982 29.75 51.86 -99.61
C LYS A 982 31.15 52.40 -99.92
N SER A 983 32.11 51.55 -100.28
CA SER A 983 33.48 51.98 -100.61
C SER A 983 33.52 52.95 -101.80
N ARG A 984 32.62 52.76 -102.78
CA ARG A 984 32.50 53.63 -103.96
C ARG A 984 31.92 55.01 -103.63
N LEU A 985 31.10 55.15 -102.59
CA LEU A 985 30.53 56.44 -102.15
C LEU A 985 31.52 57.36 -101.43
N GLN A 986 32.45 56.79 -100.65
CA GLN A 986 33.39 57.58 -99.86
C GLN A 986 34.41 58.33 -100.73
N VAL A 987 34.83 57.70 -101.83
CA VAL A 987 35.74 58.30 -102.81
C VAL A 987 35.12 59.55 -103.46
N TYR A 988 33.81 59.52 -103.70
CA TYR A 988 33.10 60.62 -104.35
C TYR A 988 33.01 61.89 -103.48
N LEU A 989 32.69 61.74 -102.19
CA LEU A 989 32.52 62.89 -101.29
C LEU A 989 33.82 63.68 -101.07
N GLN A 990 34.98 63.00 -101.01
CA GLN A 990 36.28 63.66 -100.81
C GLN A 990 36.67 64.58 -101.98
N GLU A 991 36.34 64.20 -103.22
CA GLU A 991 36.64 65.04 -104.38
C GLU A 991 35.78 66.32 -104.41
N LEU A 992 34.55 66.26 -103.88
CA LEU A 992 33.64 67.39 -103.79
C LEU A 992 34.12 68.47 -102.78
N GLU A 993 34.67 68.07 -101.62
CA GLU A 993 35.16 69.02 -100.61
C GLU A 993 36.41 69.78 -101.08
N LYS A 994 37.35 69.07 -101.72
CA LYS A 994 38.56 69.68 -102.30
C LYS A 994 38.22 70.71 -103.38
N PHE A 995 37.11 70.53 -104.08
CA PHE A 995 36.66 71.50 -105.08
C PHE A 995 36.13 72.79 -104.41
N LYS A 996 35.27 72.67 -103.38
CA LYS A 996 34.69 73.83 -102.68
C LYS A 996 35.74 74.78 -102.11
N ALA A 997 36.71 74.25 -101.37
CA ALA A 997 37.72 75.06 -100.71
C ALA A 997 38.55 75.89 -101.70
N ARG A 998 38.77 75.38 -102.91
CA ARG A 998 39.49 76.09 -103.97
C ARG A 998 38.67 77.24 -104.58
N TRP A 999 37.34 77.15 -104.58
CA TRP A 999 36.47 78.18 -105.13
C TRP A 999 36.35 79.40 -104.21
N ASP A 1000 36.13 79.18 -102.91
CA ASP A 1000 35.88 80.27 -101.95
C ASP A 1000 37.08 81.24 -101.77
N GLN A 1001 38.32 80.78 -101.99
CA GLN A 1001 39.54 81.61 -101.88
C GLN A 1001 39.78 82.55 -103.06
N LEU A 1002 39.25 82.26 -104.25
CA LEU A 1002 39.62 82.93 -105.50
C LEU A 1002 38.57 83.92 -106.01
N LYS A 1003 37.47 84.12 -105.27
CA LYS A 1003 36.36 85.02 -105.64
C LYS A 1003 36.74 86.50 -105.47
N PRO A 1004 36.61 87.37 -106.49
CA PRO A 1004 36.96 88.81 -106.40
C PRO A 1004 36.01 89.63 -105.49
N SER A 1005 36.55 90.61 -104.74
CA SER A 1005 35.83 91.53 -103.81
C SER A 1005 35.49 92.89 -104.45
N ASP A 1006 34.40 93.53 -104.00
CA ASP A 1006 33.86 94.82 -104.51
C ASP A 1006 34.84 96.01 -104.36
N ASP A 1007 35.80 95.96 -103.42
CA ASP A 1007 36.84 96.99 -103.22
C ASP A 1007 37.72 97.21 -104.46
N VAL A 1008 37.88 96.15 -105.29
CA VAL A 1008 38.66 96.20 -106.52
C VAL A 1008 37.97 97.05 -107.59
N ILE A 1009 36.64 97.21 -107.50
CA ILE A 1009 35.81 97.95 -108.46
C ILE A 1009 35.80 99.46 -108.15
N GLU A 1010 35.82 99.87 -106.88
CA GLU A 1010 35.81 101.29 -106.48
C GLU A 1010 37.16 102.01 -106.69
N THR A 1011 38.29 101.31 -106.55
CA THR A 1011 39.64 101.90 -106.63
C THR A 1011 40.09 102.26 -108.05
N GLY A 1012 39.39 101.78 -109.09
CA GLY A 1012 39.49 102.30 -110.47
C GLY A 1012 40.81 102.03 -111.21
N GLN A 1013 41.64 101.07 -110.79
CA GLN A 1013 42.88 100.69 -111.49
C GLN A 1013 42.64 99.64 -112.60
N GLN A 1014 42.84 100.02 -113.86
CA GLN A 1014 42.49 99.21 -115.06
C GLN A 1014 43.07 97.78 -115.08
N GLY A 1015 44.32 97.57 -114.66
CA GLY A 1015 45.01 96.26 -114.78
C GLY A 1015 44.65 95.20 -113.71
N ALA A 1016 43.87 95.57 -112.70
CA ALA A 1016 43.38 94.65 -111.67
C ALA A 1016 42.02 94.04 -112.07
N LEU A 1017 41.18 94.81 -112.75
CA LEU A 1017 39.83 94.42 -113.15
C LEU A 1017 39.83 93.29 -114.20
N GLU A 1018 40.74 93.31 -115.18
CA GLU A 1018 40.80 92.29 -116.23
C GLU A 1018 41.25 90.89 -115.76
N ARG A 1019 42.05 90.80 -114.68
CA ARG A 1019 42.55 89.50 -114.17
C ARG A 1019 41.46 88.70 -113.44
N SER A 1020 40.55 89.39 -112.76
CA SER A 1020 39.48 88.79 -111.97
C SER A 1020 38.40 88.12 -112.82
N ALA A 1021 38.04 88.71 -113.96
CA ALA A 1021 37.03 88.15 -114.86
C ALA A 1021 37.46 86.79 -115.48
N LYS A 1022 38.76 86.60 -115.76
CA LYS A 1022 39.27 85.37 -116.38
C LYS A 1022 39.27 84.16 -115.45
N SER A 1023 39.57 84.34 -114.16
CA SER A 1023 39.65 83.25 -113.18
C SER A 1023 38.30 82.58 -112.89
N ILE A 1024 37.18 83.31 -113.02
CA ILE A 1024 35.83 82.81 -112.72
C ILE A 1024 35.37 81.77 -113.76
N LYS A 1025 35.73 81.94 -115.04
CA LYS A 1025 35.31 81.04 -116.14
C LYS A 1025 35.92 79.64 -116.03
N GLU A 1026 37.19 79.52 -115.63
CA GLU A 1026 37.89 78.23 -115.56
C GLU A 1026 37.32 77.29 -114.49
N LYS A 1027 36.85 77.83 -113.36
CA LYS A 1027 36.35 77.02 -112.25
C LYS A 1027 34.95 76.45 -112.46
N LYS A 1028 34.11 77.08 -113.29
CA LYS A 1028 32.77 76.56 -113.57
C LYS A 1028 32.80 75.17 -114.24
N VAL A 1029 33.74 74.94 -115.15
CA VAL A 1029 33.82 73.69 -115.94
C VAL A 1029 34.23 72.47 -115.10
N GLU A 1030 35.14 72.65 -114.14
CA GLU A 1030 35.67 71.55 -113.30
C GLU A 1030 34.61 70.97 -112.34
N PHE A 1031 33.50 71.67 -112.08
CA PHE A 1031 32.44 71.20 -111.18
C PHE A 1031 31.43 70.24 -111.84
N ASP A 1032 31.14 70.39 -113.14
CA ASP A 1032 30.07 69.65 -113.81
C ASP A 1032 30.35 68.13 -113.93
N ASP A 1033 31.62 67.72 -114.02
CA ASP A 1033 32.01 66.29 -114.10
C ASP A 1033 31.70 65.52 -112.81
N LEU A 1034 31.80 66.17 -111.65
CA LEU A 1034 31.49 65.56 -110.37
C LEU A 1034 29.99 65.26 -110.23
N GLU A 1035 29.09 65.93 -110.94
CA GLU A 1035 27.65 65.70 -110.77
C GLU A 1035 27.18 64.38 -111.41
N ASN A 1036 27.88 63.85 -112.42
CA ASN A 1036 27.49 62.61 -113.12
C ASN A 1036 27.79 61.33 -112.33
N ILE A 1037 28.90 61.30 -111.59
CA ILE A 1037 29.29 60.14 -110.76
C ILE A 1037 28.29 59.95 -109.62
N ARG A 1038 27.73 61.03 -109.11
CA ARG A 1038 26.72 61.05 -108.06
C ARG A 1038 25.50 60.18 -108.37
N LYS A 1039 24.96 60.30 -109.59
CA LYS A 1039 23.68 59.67 -109.98
C LYS A 1039 23.72 58.14 -109.99
N LYS A 1040 24.84 57.51 -110.41
CA LYS A 1040 24.95 56.04 -110.45
C LYS A 1040 25.08 55.40 -109.07
N LEU A 1041 25.65 56.11 -108.10
CA LEU A 1041 25.82 55.59 -106.74
C LEU A 1041 24.51 55.58 -105.95
N VAL A 1042 23.55 56.43 -106.34
CA VAL A 1042 22.22 56.50 -105.75
C VAL A 1042 21.39 55.23 -106.05
N ASP A 1043 21.43 54.71 -107.28
CA ASP A 1043 20.65 53.50 -107.64
C ASP A 1043 21.13 52.22 -106.94
N ASP A 1044 22.45 52.02 -106.84
CA ASP A 1044 23.05 50.89 -106.10
C ASP A 1044 22.76 50.98 -104.60
N CYS A 1045 22.63 52.20 -104.06
CA CYS A 1045 22.22 52.42 -102.67
C CYS A 1045 20.78 51.98 -102.41
N HIS A 1046 19.86 52.22 -103.36
CA HIS A 1046 18.47 51.82 -103.22
C HIS A 1046 18.24 50.30 -103.19
N HIS A 1047 18.96 49.51 -104.01
CA HIS A 1047 18.78 48.05 -104.06
C HIS A 1047 19.25 47.33 -102.80
N PHE A 1048 20.31 47.85 -102.18
CA PHE A 1048 20.92 47.28 -100.99
C PHE A 1048 20.51 48.00 -99.69
N GLY A 1049 19.60 48.98 -99.79
CA GLY A 1049 19.09 49.77 -98.67
C GLY A 1049 20.21 50.47 -97.89
N ILE A 1050 21.07 51.18 -98.62
CA ILE A 1050 22.16 52.01 -98.09
C ILE A 1050 21.71 53.47 -98.17
N ASP A 1051 21.86 54.23 -97.08
CA ASP A 1051 21.39 55.62 -97.02
C ASP A 1051 22.16 56.54 -97.97
N GLU A 1052 21.44 57.35 -98.74
CA GLU A 1052 22.02 58.35 -99.63
C GLU A 1052 22.75 59.46 -98.85
N PRO A 1053 24.00 59.83 -99.20
CA PRO A 1053 24.70 60.92 -98.53
C PRO A 1053 24.13 62.31 -98.85
N ASN A 1054 24.36 63.26 -97.95
CA ASN A 1054 23.95 64.65 -98.13
C ASN A 1054 24.81 65.37 -99.19
N PHE A 1055 24.22 65.59 -100.37
CA PHE A 1055 24.87 66.30 -101.48
C PHE A 1055 24.66 67.82 -101.48
N SER A 1056 24.14 68.43 -100.40
CA SER A 1056 23.88 69.88 -100.30
C SER A 1056 25.10 70.76 -100.63
N MET A 1057 26.30 70.27 -100.33
CA MET A 1057 27.53 70.99 -100.63
C MET A 1057 27.73 71.21 -102.13
N ALA A 1058 27.40 70.21 -102.96
CA ALA A 1058 27.47 70.32 -104.42
C ALA A 1058 26.52 71.44 -104.91
N TYR A 1059 25.27 71.42 -104.45
CA TYR A 1059 24.26 72.41 -104.84
C TYR A 1059 24.63 73.85 -104.44
N SER A 1060 25.26 74.04 -103.27
CA SER A 1060 25.66 75.37 -102.79
C SER A 1060 26.73 76.04 -103.67
N ILE A 1061 27.72 75.26 -104.14
CA ILE A 1061 28.86 75.77 -104.91
C ILE A 1061 28.39 76.23 -106.30
N SER A 1062 27.50 75.46 -106.91
CA SER A 1062 26.94 75.76 -108.22
C SER A 1062 26.28 77.15 -108.28
N LYS A 1063 25.44 77.49 -107.28
CA LYS A 1063 24.70 78.76 -107.25
C LYS A 1063 25.61 79.98 -107.07
N ASP A 1064 26.70 79.84 -106.32
CA ASP A 1064 27.58 80.96 -106.00
C ASP A 1064 28.52 81.34 -107.15
N ILE A 1065 28.94 80.35 -107.97
CA ILE A 1065 29.72 80.58 -109.20
C ILE A 1065 28.94 81.41 -110.22
N GLU A 1066 27.65 81.14 -110.39
CA GLU A 1066 26.85 81.78 -111.44
C GLU A 1066 26.58 83.25 -111.19
N THR A 1067 26.34 83.63 -109.93
CA THR A 1067 26.02 85.01 -109.56
C THR A 1067 27.22 85.94 -109.77
N CYS A 1068 28.43 85.45 -109.49
CA CYS A 1068 29.66 86.24 -109.63
C CYS A 1068 30.05 86.50 -111.09
N ALA A 1069 29.76 85.56 -111.99
CA ALA A 1069 30.11 85.68 -113.42
C ALA A 1069 29.34 86.81 -114.13
N GLN A 1070 28.08 87.07 -113.74
CA GLN A 1070 27.22 88.03 -114.44
C GLN A 1070 27.64 89.50 -114.24
N VAL A 1071 28.22 89.85 -113.09
CA VAL A 1071 28.60 91.24 -112.76
C VAL A 1071 29.80 91.74 -113.57
N TRP A 1072 30.76 90.85 -113.85
CA TRP A 1072 32.03 91.21 -114.49
C TRP A 1072 31.94 91.39 -116.01
N GLU A 1073 30.92 90.81 -116.65
CA GLU A 1073 30.74 90.85 -118.11
C GLU A 1073 30.46 92.28 -118.63
N LEU A 1074 29.74 93.10 -117.86
CA LEU A 1074 29.39 94.48 -118.23
C LEU A 1074 30.59 95.44 -118.34
N TYR A 1075 31.65 95.19 -117.58
CA TYR A 1075 32.87 96.02 -117.60
C TYR A 1075 33.71 95.82 -118.86
N GLU A 1076 33.85 94.57 -119.31
CA GLU A 1076 34.69 94.24 -120.46
C GLU A 1076 34.20 94.94 -121.74
N GLU A 1077 32.88 95.04 -121.93
CA GLU A 1077 32.29 95.65 -123.13
C GLU A 1077 32.59 97.16 -123.26
N PHE A 1078 32.54 97.94 -122.18
CA PHE A 1078 32.81 99.38 -122.25
C PHE A 1078 34.28 99.69 -122.56
N HIS A 1079 35.17 98.96 -121.88
CA HIS A 1079 36.60 99.25 -121.95
C HIS A 1079 37.15 99.04 -123.37
N GLN A 1080 36.66 98.00 -124.06
CA GLN A 1080 37.09 97.68 -125.42
C GLN A 1080 36.73 98.78 -126.42
N GLY A 1081 35.50 99.32 -126.36
CA GLY A 1081 35.06 100.38 -127.28
C GLY A 1081 35.80 101.72 -127.10
N PHE A 1082 36.18 102.06 -125.87
CA PHE A 1082 36.91 103.30 -125.56
C PHE A 1082 38.34 103.29 -126.13
N GLN A 1083 39.04 102.16 -126.01
CA GLN A 1083 40.44 102.01 -126.47
C GLN A 1083 40.60 102.11 -127.99
N GLU A 1084 39.60 101.71 -128.78
CA GLU A 1084 39.64 101.84 -130.24
C GLU A 1084 39.77 103.30 -130.68
N LYS A 1085 39.04 104.22 -130.04
CA LYS A 1085 39.02 105.64 -130.44
C LYS A 1085 40.26 106.40 -129.99
N ALA A 1086 40.85 106.03 -128.85
CA ALA A 1086 41.99 106.73 -128.27
C ALA A 1086 43.31 106.56 -129.07
N LYS A 1087 43.42 105.58 -129.97
CA LYS A 1087 44.68 105.27 -130.68
C LYS A 1087 44.87 105.99 -132.03
N GLU A 1088 43.87 106.72 -132.54
CA GLU A 1088 43.97 107.39 -133.85
C GLU A 1088 44.84 108.67 -133.81
N ASP A 1089 45.53 108.96 -134.91
CA ASP A 1089 46.42 110.12 -135.04
C ASP A 1089 45.64 111.44 -135.05
N TRP A 1090 46.11 112.44 -134.29
CA TRP A 1090 45.36 113.68 -134.09
C TRP A 1090 45.18 114.49 -135.38
N ILE A 1091 46.14 114.47 -136.30
CA ILE A 1091 46.03 115.19 -137.58
C ILE A 1091 44.81 114.68 -138.37
N THR A 1092 44.58 113.37 -138.37
CA THR A 1092 43.45 112.73 -139.05
C THR A 1092 42.18 112.89 -138.22
N PHE A 1093 42.29 112.78 -136.90
CA PHE A 1093 41.16 112.77 -135.99
C PHE A 1093 40.55 114.15 -135.71
N ARG A 1094 41.32 115.24 -135.84
CA ARG A 1094 40.84 116.61 -135.55
C ARG A 1094 39.64 117.03 -136.41
N SER A 1095 39.49 116.47 -137.61
CA SER A 1095 38.32 116.66 -138.48
C SER A 1095 37.14 115.75 -138.13
N LYS A 1096 37.33 114.74 -137.27
CA LYS A 1096 36.37 113.67 -136.91
C LYS A 1096 35.94 113.65 -135.44
N ILE A 1097 36.13 114.74 -134.70
CA ILE A 1097 35.83 114.83 -133.25
C ILE A 1097 34.38 114.38 -132.89
N TYR A 1098 33.42 114.55 -133.80
CA TYR A 1098 32.02 114.12 -133.61
C TYR A 1098 31.85 112.61 -133.37
N VAL A 1099 32.75 111.77 -133.90
CA VAL A 1099 32.69 110.30 -133.74
C VAL A 1099 32.90 109.89 -132.28
N PHE A 1100 33.74 110.63 -131.55
CA PHE A 1100 33.96 110.38 -130.13
C PHE A 1100 32.79 110.87 -129.27
N GLU A 1101 32.12 111.94 -129.70
CA GLU A 1101 30.92 112.46 -129.04
C GLU A 1101 29.75 111.47 -129.15
N GLU A 1102 29.53 110.88 -130.33
CA GLU A 1102 28.52 109.83 -130.54
C GLU A 1102 28.75 108.62 -129.61
N PHE A 1103 29.99 108.11 -129.52
CA PHE A 1103 30.33 106.97 -128.65
C PHE A 1103 29.96 107.20 -127.18
N LEU A 1104 30.26 108.40 -126.65
CA LEU A 1104 29.93 108.76 -125.27
C LEU A 1104 28.42 108.89 -125.04
N MET A 1105 27.66 109.33 -126.05
CA MET A 1105 26.21 109.41 -125.96
C MET A 1105 25.56 108.03 -125.92
N THR A 1106 26.01 107.09 -126.75
CA THR A 1106 25.46 105.73 -126.79
C THR A 1106 25.63 105.00 -125.46
N TRP A 1107 26.79 105.14 -124.82
CA TRP A 1107 27.07 104.52 -123.52
C TRP A 1107 26.33 105.19 -122.36
N HIS A 1108 26.19 106.51 -122.41
CA HIS A 1108 25.38 107.25 -121.44
C HIS A 1108 23.92 106.77 -121.41
N ASP A 1109 23.34 106.56 -122.59
CA ASP A 1109 21.96 106.07 -122.71
C ASP A 1109 21.82 104.60 -122.29
N ARG A 1110 22.84 103.77 -122.51
CA ARG A 1110 22.84 102.36 -122.11
C ARG A 1110 22.91 102.20 -120.59
N LEU A 1111 23.79 102.95 -119.93
CA LEU A 1111 23.97 102.89 -118.47
C LEU A 1111 22.76 103.47 -117.72
N ARG A 1112 22.09 104.50 -118.28
CA ARG A 1112 20.86 105.07 -117.70
C ARG A 1112 19.67 104.10 -117.65
N LYS A 1113 19.61 103.14 -118.57
CA LYS A 1113 18.48 102.19 -118.70
C LYS A 1113 18.58 100.97 -117.77
N VAL A 1114 19.64 100.85 -116.97
CA VAL A 1114 19.82 99.73 -116.03
C VAL A 1114 19.02 100.00 -114.74
N GLU A 1115 18.14 99.09 -114.34
CA GLU A 1115 17.23 99.30 -113.18
C GLU A 1115 17.95 99.19 -111.81
N GLU A 1116 18.94 98.31 -111.68
CA GLU A 1116 19.77 98.15 -110.47
C GLU A 1116 21.24 98.47 -110.77
N HIS A 1117 21.79 99.49 -110.09
CA HIS A 1117 23.14 99.96 -110.35
C HIS A 1117 24.14 99.25 -109.44
N SER A 1118 24.99 98.39 -110.02
CA SER A 1118 26.13 97.80 -109.32
C SER A 1118 27.29 98.80 -109.24
N VAL A 1119 28.24 98.56 -108.33
CA VAL A 1119 29.46 99.39 -108.20
C VAL A 1119 30.17 99.58 -109.55
N MET A 1120 30.09 98.56 -110.42
CA MET A 1120 30.65 98.59 -111.77
C MET A 1120 29.90 99.55 -112.71
N THR A 1121 28.56 99.57 -112.70
CA THR A 1121 27.80 100.46 -113.60
C THR A 1121 27.91 101.93 -113.19
N VAL A 1122 28.03 102.22 -111.89
CA VAL A 1122 28.31 103.57 -111.38
C VAL A 1122 29.68 104.07 -111.84
N LYS A 1123 30.71 103.20 -111.81
CA LYS A 1123 32.05 103.58 -112.24
C LYS A 1123 32.11 103.92 -113.73
N LEU A 1124 31.46 103.13 -114.58
CA LEU A 1124 31.39 103.36 -116.03
C LEU A 1124 30.69 104.68 -116.37
N GLN A 1125 29.63 105.04 -115.65
CA GLN A 1125 28.90 106.30 -115.84
C GLN A 1125 29.79 107.52 -115.57
N SER A 1126 30.61 107.47 -114.51
CA SER A 1126 31.55 108.56 -114.17
C SER A 1126 32.59 108.83 -115.27
N GLU A 1127 33.07 107.79 -115.96
CA GLU A 1127 34.04 107.93 -117.04
C GLU A 1127 33.41 108.56 -118.29
N VAL A 1128 32.16 108.20 -118.61
CA VAL A 1128 31.42 108.79 -119.74
C VAL A 1128 31.21 110.29 -119.54
N ASP A 1129 30.79 110.70 -118.33
CA ASP A 1129 30.51 112.10 -118.02
C ASP A 1129 31.79 112.96 -118.06
N LYS A 1130 32.93 112.42 -117.62
CA LYS A 1130 34.23 113.09 -117.68
C LYS A 1130 34.60 113.52 -119.11
N TYR A 1131 34.50 112.61 -120.08
CA TYR A 1131 34.93 112.91 -121.44
C TYR A 1131 33.96 113.82 -122.21
N LYS A 1132 32.66 113.83 -121.86
CA LYS A 1132 31.67 114.75 -122.47
C LYS A 1132 32.01 116.23 -122.26
N MET A 1133 32.61 116.58 -121.11
CA MET A 1133 32.98 117.96 -120.79
C MET A 1133 34.12 118.50 -121.66
N VAL A 1134 34.92 117.62 -122.26
CA VAL A 1134 36.17 117.96 -122.96
C VAL A 1134 35.91 118.28 -124.43
N VAL A 1135 34.93 117.60 -125.04
CA VAL A 1135 34.61 117.68 -126.47
C VAL A 1135 34.40 119.12 -126.99
N PRO A 1136 33.62 120.00 -126.31
CA PRO A 1136 33.36 121.35 -126.82
C PRO A 1136 34.59 122.26 -126.85
N VAL A 1137 35.60 121.96 -126.02
CA VAL A 1137 36.81 122.77 -125.81
C VAL A 1137 37.90 122.39 -126.82
N LEU A 1138 37.89 121.16 -127.33
CA LEU A 1138 38.90 120.65 -128.28
C LEU A 1138 38.98 121.44 -129.60
N LYS A 1139 37.93 122.19 -129.97
CA LYS A 1139 37.97 123.06 -131.16
C LYS A 1139 39.07 124.13 -131.09
N TYR A 1140 39.41 124.60 -129.88
CA TYR A 1140 40.46 125.61 -129.68
C TYR A 1140 41.87 125.02 -129.82
N VAL A 1141 42.00 123.70 -129.85
CA VAL A 1141 43.26 122.96 -130.01
C VAL A 1141 43.47 122.52 -131.48
N ARG A 1142 42.60 122.95 -132.42
CA ARG A 1142 42.70 122.59 -133.86
C ARG A 1142 43.81 123.33 -134.62
N GLY A 1143 44.09 124.59 -134.25
CA GLY A 1143 45.27 125.37 -134.67
C GLY A 1143 45.42 125.72 -136.17
N GLU A 1144 44.34 125.90 -136.92
CA GLU A 1144 44.38 126.18 -138.37
C GLU A 1144 45.05 127.50 -138.77
N HIS A 1145 45.26 128.43 -137.82
CA HIS A 1145 45.91 129.73 -138.06
C HIS A 1145 47.18 129.95 -137.21
N LEU A 1146 47.65 128.93 -136.48
CA LEU A 1146 48.80 129.05 -135.59
C LEU A 1146 50.11 128.84 -136.36
N SER A 1147 51.09 129.72 -136.12
CA SER A 1147 52.45 129.57 -136.65
C SER A 1147 53.20 128.45 -135.89
N PRO A 1148 54.34 127.97 -136.42
CA PRO A 1148 55.12 126.90 -135.79
C PRO A 1148 55.54 127.20 -134.34
N ASP A 1149 55.86 128.46 -134.04
CA ASP A 1149 56.22 128.88 -132.68
C ASP A 1149 55.00 128.84 -131.73
N HIS A 1150 53.80 129.17 -132.22
CA HIS A 1150 52.59 129.15 -131.40
C HIS A 1150 52.13 127.72 -131.02
N TRP A 1151 52.44 126.69 -131.81
CA TRP A 1151 52.16 125.29 -131.45
C TRP A 1151 53.02 124.81 -130.27
N LEU A 1152 54.28 125.26 -130.21
CA LEU A 1152 55.16 124.94 -129.09
C LEU A 1152 54.66 125.57 -127.79
N ASP A 1153 54.13 126.79 -127.85
CA ASP A 1153 53.53 127.45 -126.69
C ASP A 1153 52.22 126.76 -126.28
N LEU A 1154 51.38 126.34 -127.24
CA LEU A 1154 50.18 125.54 -126.97
C LEU A 1154 50.50 124.22 -126.25
N PHE A 1155 51.50 123.46 -126.73
CA PHE A 1155 51.93 122.21 -126.08
C PHE A 1155 52.51 122.46 -124.69
N ARG A 1156 53.22 123.57 -124.49
CA ARG A 1156 53.70 124.00 -123.16
C ARG A 1156 52.53 124.34 -122.23
N LEU A 1157 51.52 125.02 -122.76
CA LEU A 1157 50.34 125.47 -122.01
C LEU A 1157 49.48 124.28 -121.55
N LEU A 1158 49.35 123.27 -122.41
CA LEU A 1158 48.65 122.01 -122.16
C LEU A 1158 49.48 120.96 -121.40
N GLY A 1159 50.77 121.23 -121.12
CA GLY A 1159 51.64 120.36 -120.34
C GLY A 1159 52.09 119.09 -121.08
N LEU A 1160 52.11 119.11 -122.41
CA LEU A 1160 52.53 117.96 -123.22
C LEU A 1160 54.08 117.79 -123.21
N PRO A 1161 54.61 116.56 -123.34
CA PRO A 1161 56.04 116.28 -123.15
C PRO A 1161 56.96 117.06 -124.12
N ARG A 1162 58.11 117.59 -123.64
CA ARG A 1162 59.07 118.37 -124.47
C ARG A 1162 59.62 117.52 -125.63
N GLY A 1163 59.35 117.93 -126.88
CA GLY A 1163 59.73 117.21 -128.11
C GLY A 1163 58.57 116.67 -128.94
N THR A 1164 57.32 116.85 -128.47
CA THR A 1164 56.13 116.45 -129.25
C THR A 1164 56.01 117.31 -130.50
N SER A 1165 56.06 116.70 -131.68
CA SER A 1165 55.76 117.36 -132.96
C SER A 1165 54.30 117.09 -133.33
N LEU A 1166 53.70 118.01 -134.08
CA LEU A 1166 52.30 117.87 -134.53
C LEU A 1166 52.06 116.55 -135.29
N GLU A 1167 53.07 116.04 -136.00
CA GLU A 1167 53.02 114.79 -136.78
C GLU A 1167 52.90 113.51 -135.95
N LYS A 1168 53.21 113.54 -134.65
CA LYS A 1168 53.22 112.34 -133.78
C LYS A 1168 52.17 112.36 -132.67
N LEU A 1169 51.30 113.36 -132.62
CA LEU A 1169 50.30 113.49 -131.56
C LEU A 1169 49.10 112.57 -131.83
N LEU A 1170 48.70 111.72 -130.87
CA LEU A 1170 47.48 110.91 -130.94
C LEU A 1170 46.31 111.59 -130.24
N PHE A 1171 45.08 111.22 -130.60
CA PHE A 1171 43.90 111.73 -129.91
C PHE A 1171 43.87 111.31 -128.43
N GLY A 1172 44.32 110.09 -128.11
CA GLY A 1172 44.44 109.60 -126.74
C GLY A 1172 45.43 110.41 -125.89
N ASP A 1173 46.46 111.00 -126.49
CA ASP A 1173 47.41 111.85 -125.76
C ASP A 1173 46.74 113.17 -125.32
N LEU A 1174 45.80 113.67 -126.12
CA LEU A 1174 44.97 114.84 -125.76
C LEU A 1174 43.90 114.47 -124.72
N LEU A 1175 43.30 113.28 -124.81
CA LEU A 1175 42.33 112.80 -123.81
C LEU A 1175 42.97 112.53 -122.44
N ARG A 1176 44.26 112.21 -122.37
CA ARG A 1176 44.98 112.07 -121.10
C ARG A 1176 45.15 113.40 -120.35
N VAL A 1177 45.28 114.50 -121.08
CA VAL A 1177 45.34 115.87 -120.52
C VAL A 1177 43.99 116.59 -120.58
N ALA A 1178 42.91 115.87 -120.85
CA ALA A 1178 41.53 116.35 -120.96
C ALA A 1178 41.11 117.36 -119.87
N GLU A 1179 41.37 117.06 -118.60
CA GLU A 1179 41.01 117.93 -117.49
C GLU A 1179 41.77 119.27 -117.54
N THR A 1180 43.04 119.23 -117.92
CA THR A 1180 43.89 120.41 -118.11
C THR A 1180 43.43 121.26 -119.30
N ILE A 1181 42.98 120.61 -120.38
CA ILE A 1181 42.41 121.28 -121.56
C ILE A 1181 41.15 122.06 -121.18
N VAL A 1182 40.26 121.46 -120.38
CA VAL A 1182 39.04 122.13 -119.89
C VAL A 1182 39.38 123.25 -118.91
N ALA A 1183 40.32 123.05 -117.99
CA ALA A 1183 40.70 124.05 -116.99
C ALA A 1183 41.32 125.32 -117.59
N LYS A 1184 42.04 125.22 -118.71
CA LYS A 1184 42.66 126.37 -119.42
C LYS A 1184 41.86 126.87 -120.63
N ALA A 1185 40.60 126.48 -120.75
CA ALA A 1185 39.75 126.76 -121.90
C ALA A 1185 39.60 128.27 -122.23
N SER A 1186 39.67 129.15 -121.22
CA SER A 1186 39.63 130.61 -121.41
C SER A 1186 40.91 131.19 -122.00
N ASP A 1187 42.07 130.66 -121.61
CA ASP A 1187 43.40 131.09 -122.09
C ASP A 1187 43.65 130.61 -123.52
N LEU A 1188 43.03 129.48 -123.90
CA LEU A 1188 43.11 128.90 -125.24
C LEU A 1188 42.24 129.63 -126.28
N LYS A 1189 41.45 130.63 -125.86
CA LYS A 1189 40.43 131.29 -126.68
C LYS A 1189 40.86 132.67 -127.24
N VAL A 1190 41.98 133.23 -126.75
CA VAL A 1190 42.54 134.54 -127.13
C VAL A 1190 43.57 134.39 -128.25
#